data_AF-A0A3B0VLV2-F1
#
_entry.id   AF-A0A3B0VLV2-F1
#
_cell.length_a   1.000
_cell.length_b   1.000
_cell.length_c   1.000
_cell.angle_alpha   90.00
_cell.angle_beta   90.00
_cell.angle_gamma   90.00
#
_symmetry.space_group_name_H-M   'P 1'
#
loop_
_entity.id
_entity.type
_entity.pdbx_description
1 polymer ?
#
loop_
_entity_poly.entity_id
_entity_poly.type
_entity_poly.pdbx_seq_one_letter_code
_entity_poly.pdbx_strand_id
1 'polypeptide(L)'
;MQQTETDATNKPHASNPKESQTLIDSDAQTNVTTTAPGEYRVIRRNGKITSFDVSKISVAMTKAFLAVEGGQAAASRRIREKVANLTQDVLNGLFRRLDDGGTIHIEDIQDQVELALMRAGEHKVARDYVLYRAKQAEKRAKNQAKRKKKDQGPKIYVIGKDGSKKLLDGVRLKAVISESVTGLSGVDKELILKQAYRNIFDGIAQKDLNSAIIMCARQYIEKDPSYSKVAARLLLDGLRTEVLSFLFNEEKHATQAQMQELYPQSFNKYIHKAVELELLSPELCNYDLDMLGAAIKPERDHNFTYLGFQTLYDRYFIHHGDSKIELPQSFFMRVSMGLAINEVDREEKAIEFYNLLSSFDFMSSTPTLFNSGTLRPQLSSCYLTTVPDDLEGIFNAIKDDALLSKYAGGLGNDWSRVRGMGSRIKGTNGESQGVVPFLKVANDTAVAVNQGGKRKGAMCAYLETWHIDIEEFLDLRKNTGDERRRTHDMNTANWIPDLFMERVASNGKWTLFSPEETPELHELYGQAFCKKYEYYEQKAQAGELRNTKQVNANDLWRKMLGMLFETGHPWITFKDPCNIRSPQQHVGVVHSSNLCTEITLNTTDDEIAVCNLGSVNLPQHISKDGLDYAKLERTITTAMRMLDNVIDYNFYSVPQARRSNLRHRPVGIGLMGFQDALYKQNIAYSSEEAVKFADISMEAISYFAISASSDLAKDRGSYPTYAGSLWSQGILPIDSIELLEKERGKYMQQDKSSTMDWAKLRAKIKTHGMRNSNTMAIAPTATISNISGVSQSIEPIYQNLFVKSNLSGEFTIVNPYLVQDFKALDIWDEVMINDLKYFDGSVQKIDRVPDNLKQKYATAFEVDAGWLIEAASRRQKWIDQGQSLNIYMEEASGKKMDAIYKLAWVKGLKTTYYLRSLGATQAEKGVEESSADKQSAGLVAPAACSILDPDCDACQ
;
A
#
# COMPACT_ATOMS: atom_id res chain seq x y z
N MET A 1 15.29 -20.88 44.74
CA MET A 1 16.04 -21.40 45.91
C MET A 1 15.27 -22.63 46.38
N GLN A 2 15.84 -23.84 46.24
CA GLN A 2 15.45 -25.12 46.89
C GLN A 2 13.97 -25.63 46.76
N GLN A 3 13.66 -26.94 46.73
CA GLN A 3 14.40 -28.16 46.31
C GLN A 3 13.37 -29.34 46.25
N THR A 4 13.60 -30.33 45.37
CA THR A 4 13.36 -31.82 45.53
C THR A 4 12.09 -32.37 46.23
N GLU A 5 11.30 -33.23 45.56
CA GLU A 5 11.17 -34.71 45.76
C GLU A 5 10.08 -35.11 46.82
N THR A 6 9.42 -36.28 46.88
CA THR A 6 9.36 -37.57 46.13
C THR A 6 8.05 -38.33 46.51
N ASP A 7 7.65 -39.36 45.72
CA ASP A 7 7.00 -40.67 46.07
C ASP A 7 6.08 -40.90 47.30
N ALA A 8 5.18 -41.91 47.40
CA ALA A 8 4.43 -42.77 46.44
C ALA A 8 3.48 -43.72 47.23
N THR A 9 2.38 -44.21 46.62
CA THR A 9 1.50 -45.36 47.07
C THR A 9 0.73 -45.21 48.42
N ASN A 10 -0.48 -45.72 48.69
CA ASN A 10 -1.14 -46.96 48.24
C ASN A 10 -2.68 -46.98 48.59
N LYS A 11 -3.39 -48.02 48.10
CA LYS A 11 -4.82 -48.40 48.28
C LYS A 11 -5.14 -48.94 49.71
N PRO A 12 -6.39 -49.30 50.14
CA PRO A 12 -7.58 -49.84 49.42
C PRO A 12 -8.91 -49.10 49.75
N HIS A 13 -10.17 -49.56 49.52
CA HIS A 13 -10.74 -50.88 49.19
C HIS A 13 -11.98 -50.80 48.25
N ALA A 14 -13.01 -51.66 48.38
CA ALA A 14 -14.20 -51.75 47.49
C ALA A 14 -15.45 -52.35 48.16
N SER A 15 -16.66 -52.08 47.61
CA SER A 15 -17.80 -53.02 47.64
C SER A 15 -18.92 -52.68 46.62
N ASN A 16 -19.42 -53.75 45.99
CA ASN A 16 -20.70 -53.91 45.25
C ASN A 16 -21.42 -55.12 45.95
N PRO A 17 -22.64 -55.66 45.61
CA PRO A 17 -23.37 -55.62 44.31
C PRO A 17 -24.94 -55.63 44.37
N LYS A 18 -25.60 -55.69 43.18
CA LYS A 18 -26.83 -56.45 42.74
C LYS A 18 -27.67 -55.64 41.70
N GLU A 19 -27.85 -56.10 40.46
CA GLU A 19 -28.92 -57.01 39.91
C GLU A 19 -30.35 -56.47 40.09
N SER A 20 -31.31 -56.44 39.13
CA SER A 20 -31.41 -56.60 37.64
C SER A 20 -32.79 -55.95 37.23
N GLN A 21 -33.19 -55.58 36.00
CA GLN A 21 -33.49 -56.39 34.80
C GLN A 21 -34.09 -55.48 33.66
N THR A 22 -33.84 -55.80 32.37
CA THR A 22 -34.66 -55.55 31.13
C THR A 22 -35.36 -54.18 30.89
N LEU A 23 -35.18 -53.51 29.74
CA LEU A 23 -35.72 -53.88 28.41
C LEU A 23 -34.97 -53.20 27.24
N ILE A 24 -35.19 -53.71 26.01
CA ILE A 24 -34.48 -53.34 24.77
C ILE A 24 -35.46 -52.68 23.78
N ASP A 25 -35.03 -51.63 23.05
CA ASP A 25 -35.46 -51.48 21.66
C ASP A 25 -34.36 -50.79 20.80
N SER A 26 -34.51 -50.93 19.48
CA SER A 26 -33.43 -50.97 18.49
C SER A 26 -32.92 -49.63 17.96
N ASP A 27 -31.61 -49.57 17.70
CA ASP A 27 -30.96 -48.51 16.92
C ASP A 27 -30.13 -49.13 15.77
N ALA A 28 -30.14 -48.50 14.59
CA ALA A 28 -29.73 -49.16 13.34
C ALA A 28 -28.24 -48.97 13.03
N GLN A 29 -27.43 -50.01 13.27
CA GLN A 29 -26.00 -50.03 12.93
C GLN A 29 -25.72 -49.98 11.42
N THR A 30 -24.97 -48.97 10.96
CA THR A 30 -24.28 -49.01 9.67
C THR A 30 -22.94 -49.73 9.80
N ASN A 31 -22.87 -50.99 9.36
CA ASN A 31 -21.64 -51.79 9.36
C ASN A 31 -20.58 -51.23 8.40
N VAL A 32 -19.44 -50.77 8.94
CA VAL A 32 -18.19 -50.64 8.18
C VAL A 32 -17.51 -52.01 8.19
N THR A 33 -17.50 -52.69 7.05
CA THR A 33 -16.76 -53.96 6.89
C THR A 33 -15.33 -53.68 6.45
N THR A 34 -14.37 -54.12 7.26
CA THR A 34 -12.95 -54.14 6.89
C THR A 34 -12.72 -54.97 5.63
N THR A 35 -11.84 -54.52 4.75
CA THR A 35 -11.45 -55.23 3.52
C THR A 35 -10.47 -56.36 3.82
N ALA A 36 -10.68 -57.52 3.18
CA ALA A 36 -9.70 -58.60 3.18
C ALA A 36 -8.56 -58.27 2.19
N PRO A 37 -7.31 -58.73 2.45
CA PRO A 37 -6.17 -58.46 1.56
C PRO A 37 -6.43 -58.94 0.13
N GLY A 38 -6.07 -58.11 -0.86
CA GLY A 38 -6.13 -58.46 -2.29
C GLY A 38 -7.49 -58.33 -2.99
N GLU A 39 -8.58 -57.97 -2.31
CA GLU A 39 -9.89 -57.72 -2.98
C GLU A 39 -10.10 -56.25 -3.38
N TYR A 40 -10.32 -56.00 -4.68
CA TYR A 40 -10.74 -54.69 -5.19
C TYR A 40 -12.27 -54.55 -5.24
N ARG A 41 -12.78 -53.40 -4.79
CA ARG A 41 -14.21 -53.08 -4.76
C ARG A 41 -14.50 -51.74 -5.43
N VAL A 42 -15.70 -51.60 -5.99
CA VAL A 42 -16.17 -50.40 -6.70
C VAL A 42 -17.32 -49.76 -5.97
N ILE A 43 -17.16 -48.50 -5.59
CA ILE A 43 -18.22 -47.63 -5.08
C ILE A 43 -19.07 -47.18 -6.28
N ARG A 44 -20.33 -47.63 -6.35
CA ARG A 44 -21.28 -47.23 -7.39
C ARG A 44 -21.82 -45.83 -7.11
N ARG A 45 -22.36 -45.17 -8.14
CA ARG A 45 -22.99 -43.82 -8.12
C ARG A 45 -24.15 -43.65 -7.12
N ASN A 46 -24.60 -44.72 -6.46
CA ASN A 46 -25.64 -44.74 -5.45
C ASN A 46 -25.12 -45.15 -4.06
N GLY A 47 -23.81 -45.07 -3.82
CA GLY A 47 -23.14 -45.47 -2.57
C GLY A 47 -22.98 -46.98 -2.38
N LYS A 48 -23.62 -47.82 -3.21
CA LYS A 48 -23.51 -49.28 -3.06
C LYS A 48 -22.12 -49.77 -3.49
N ILE A 49 -21.42 -50.43 -2.58
CA ILE A 49 -20.16 -51.12 -2.86
C ILE A 49 -20.48 -52.44 -3.60
N THR A 50 -19.70 -52.75 -4.64
CA THR A 50 -19.78 -54.01 -5.40
C THR A 50 -18.37 -54.53 -5.68
N SER A 51 -18.19 -55.82 -5.93
CA SER A 51 -16.89 -56.34 -6.39
C SER A 51 -16.43 -55.67 -7.69
N PHE A 52 -15.11 -55.50 -7.83
CA PHE A 52 -14.49 -55.09 -9.08
C PHE A 52 -14.61 -56.21 -10.13
N ASP A 53 -14.76 -55.81 -11.39
CA ASP A 53 -15.03 -56.73 -12.49
C ASP A 53 -14.48 -56.15 -13.80
N VAL A 54 -13.34 -56.68 -14.23
CA VAL A 54 -12.59 -56.28 -15.44
C VAL A 54 -13.46 -56.37 -16.69
N SER A 55 -14.37 -57.36 -16.77
CA SER A 55 -15.19 -57.59 -17.97
C SER A 55 -16.07 -56.38 -18.30
N LYS A 56 -16.50 -55.63 -17.27
CA LYS A 56 -17.33 -54.43 -17.45
C LYS A 56 -16.57 -53.28 -18.11
N ILE A 57 -15.26 -53.19 -17.91
CA ILE A 57 -14.39 -52.22 -18.60
C ILE A 57 -14.27 -52.62 -20.07
N SER A 58 -13.83 -53.86 -20.34
CA SER A 58 -13.70 -54.41 -21.70
C SER A 58 -15.00 -54.29 -22.52
N VAL A 59 -16.16 -54.59 -21.92
CA VAL A 59 -17.48 -54.42 -22.56
C VAL A 59 -17.82 -52.95 -22.83
N ALA A 60 -17.48 -52.02 -21.93
CA ALA A 60 -17.71 -50.60 -22.14
C ALA A 60 -16.84 -50.05 -23.29
N MET A 61 -15.56 -50.43 -23.32
CA MET A 61 -14.63 -50.05 -24.40
C MET A 61 -15.04 -50.67 -25.74
N THR A 62 -15.41 -51.96 -25.77
CA THR A 62 -15.91 -52.63 -26.99
C THR A 62 -17.14 -51.91 -27.54
N LYS A 63 -18.08 -51.49 -26.68
CA LYS A 63 -19.25 -50.69 -27.11
C LYS A 63 -18.87 -49.32 -27.67
N ALA A 64 -17.80 -48.71 -27.18
CA ALA A 64 -17.26 -47.47 -27.73
C ALA A 64 -16.73 -47.68 -29.16
N PHE A 65 -15.88 -48.69 -29.37
CA PHE A 65 -15.37 -49.04 -30.69
C PHE A 65 -16.50 -49.40 -31.68
N LEU A 66 -17.50 -50.17 -31.25
CA LEU A 66 -18.66 -50.53 -32.08
C LEU A 66 -19.55 -49.34 -32.44
N ALA A 67 -19.65 -48.32 -31.59
CA ALA A 67 -20.41 -47.11 -31.88
C ALA A 67 -19.77 -46.29 -33.02
N VAL A 68 -18.44 -46.33 -33.15
CA VAL A 68 -17.67 -45.61 -34.18
C VAL A 68 -17.46 -46.44 -35.45
N GLU A 69 -17.11 -47.72 -35.32
CA GLU A 69 -16.74 -48.60 -36.45
C GLU A 69 -17.90 -49.47 -36.97
N GLY A 70 -19.06 -49.45 -36.32
CA GLY A 70 -20.26 -50.17 -36.73
C GLY A 70 -20.29 -51.66 -36.34
N GLY A 71 -21.41 -52.34 -36.63
CA GLY A 71 -21.67 -53.70 -36.12
C GLY A 71 -20.68 -54.78 -36.60
N GLN A 72 -20.07 -54.62 -37.78
CA GLN A 72 -19.10 -55.59 -38.32
C GLN A 72 -17.80 -55.65 -37.51
N ALA A 73 -17.47 -54.60 -36.75
CA ALA A 73 -16.32 -54.57 -35.86
C ALA A 73 -16.43 -55.61 -34.70
N ALA A 74 -17.61 -56.17 -34.42
CA ALA A 74 -17.81 -57.13 -33.32
C ALA A 74 -17.05 -58.45 -33.50
N ALA A 75 -16.81 -58.88 -34.74
CA ALA A 75 -16.00 -60.06 -35.04
C ALA A 75 -14.48 -59.77 -35.07
N SER A 76 -14.10 -58.49 -35.14
CA SER A 76 -12.73 -58.06 -35.40
C SER A 76 -11.75 -58.54 -34.33
N ARG A 77 -10.72 -59.28 -34.75
CA ARG A 77 -9.60 -59.68 -33.88
C ARG A 77 -8.81 -58.45 -33.43
N ARG A 78 -8.56 -57.50 -34.34
CA ARG A 78 -7.89 -56.21 -34.07
C ARG A 78 -8.51 -55.46 -32.90
N ILE A 79 -9.84 -55.37 -32.85
CA ILE A 79 -10.55 -54.63 -31.79
C ILE A 79 -10.53 -55.41 -30.48
N ARG A 80 -10.66 -56.74 -30.51
CA ARG A 80 -10.55 -57.56 -29.29
C ARG A 80 -9.17 -57.47 -28.65
N GLU A 81 -8.10 -57.56 -29.45
CA GLU A 81 -6.72 -57.39 -28.97
C GLU A 81 -6.48 -55.94 -28.48
N LYS A 82 -6.95 -54.92 -29.21
CA LYS A 82 -6.80 -53.52 -28.79
C LYS A 82 -7.58 -53.20 -27.51
N VAL A 83 -8.82 -53.68 -27.38
CA VAL A 83 -9.61 -53.52 -26.14
C VAL A 83 -8.98 -54.28 -24.97
N ALA A 84 -8.40 -55.46 -25.19
CA ALA A 84 -7.71 -56.20 -24.14
C ALA A 84 -6.50 -55.41 -23.61
N ASN A 85 -5.64 -54.91 -24.51
CA ASN A 85 -4.48 -54.09 -24.14
C ASN A 85 -4.90 -52.81 -23.39
N LEU A 86 -5.89 -52.08 -23.92
CA LEU A 86 -6.39 -50.86 -23.27
C LEU A 86 -7.08 -51.15 -21.93
N THR A 87 -7.73 -52.29 -21.78
CA THR A 87 -8.28 -52.73 -20.48
C THR A 87 -7.14 -52.96 -19.49
N GLN A 88 -6.03 -53.56 -19.92
CA GLN A 88 -4.84 -53.73 -19.07
C GLN A 88 -4.21 -52.38 -18.70
N ASP A 89 -4.13 -51.42 -19.63
CA ASP A 89 -3.64 -50.06 -19.33
C ASP A 89 -4.51 -49.36 -18.27
N VAL A 90 -5.84 -49.55 -18.31
CA VAL A 90 -6.77 -49.06 -17.29
C VAL A 90 -6.54 -49.74 -15.94
N LEU A 91 -6.31 -51.06 -15.90
CA LEU A 91 -5.99 -51.77 -14.66
C LEU A 91 -4.68 -51.28 -14.04
N ASN A 92 -3.65 -51.12 -14.88
CA ASN A 92 -2.36 -50.56 -14.47
C ASN A 92 -2.52 -49.13 -13.95
N GLY A 93 -3.35 -48.29 -14.60
CA GLY A 93 -3.64 -46.93 -14.17
C GLY A 93 -4.41 -46.83 -12.85
N LEU A 94 -5.31 -47.79 -12.57
CA LEU A 94 -6.10 -47.85 -11.34
C LEU A 94 -5.33 -48.41 -10.14
N PHE A 95 -4.53 -49.46 -10.34
CA PHE A 95 -3.99 -50.27 -9.23
C PHE A 95 -2.49 -50.08 -8.95
N ARG A 96 -1.73 -49.37 -9.80
CA ARG A 96 -0.30 -49.06 -9.58
C ARG A 96 0.00 -48.22 -8.31
N ARG A 97 -1.01 -47.82 -7.55
CA ARG A 97 -0.88 -47.08 -6.27
C ARG A 97 -1.68 -47.74 -5.13
N LEU A 98 -2.08 -49.00 -5.29
CA LEU A 98 -2.96 -49.73 -4.37
C LEU A 98 -2.44 -51.17 -4.20
N ASP A 99 -1.32 -51.31 -3.50
CA ASP A 99 -0.54 -52.55 -3.52
C ASP A 99 -1.18 -53.76 -2.79
N ASP A 100 -2.23 -53.55 -1.99
CA ASP A 100 -2.88 -54.63 -1.21
C ASP A 100 -4.44 -54.59 -1.21
N GLY A 101 -5.02 -54.13 -2.31
CA GLY A 101 -6.49 -54.03 -2.48
C GLY A 101 -7.06 -52.64 -2.13
N GLY A 102 -8.37 -52.45 -2.34
CA GLY A 102 -9.00 -51.16 -2.02
C GLY A 102 -10.35 -50.88 -2.69
N THR A 103 -10.95 -49.73 -2.33
CA THR A 103 -12.21 -49.23 -2.92
C THR A 103 -11.97 -48.06 -3.87
N ILE A 104 -12.30 -48.25 -5.14
CA ILE A 104 -12.25 -47.20 -6.17
C ILE A 104 -13.65 -46.70 -6.52
N HIS A 105 -13.81 -45.42 -6.86
CA HIS A 105 -15.09 -44.89 -7.31
C HIS A 105 -15.32 -45.19 -8.79
N ILE A 106 -16.59 -45.36 -9.16
CA ILE A 106 -16.96 -45.71 -10.54
C ILE A 106 -16.65 -44.61 -11.56
N GLU A 107 -16.45 -43.35 -11.15
CA GLU A 107 -15.97 -42.30 -12.07
C GLU A 107 -14.48 -42.43 -12.36
N ASP A 108 -13.65 -42.78 -11.36
CA ASP A 108 -12.21 -42.98 -11.52
C ASP A 108 -11.90 -44.05 -12.60
N ILE A 109 -12.71 -45.11 -12.62
CA ILE A 109 -12.66 -46.15 -13.67
C ILE A 109 -12.99 -45.57 -15.05
N GLN A 110 -13.95 -44.64 -15.15
CA GLN A 110 -14.33 -44.01 -16.41
C GLN A 110 -13.24 -43.04 -16.89
N ASP A 111 -12.64 -42.27 -15.97
CA ASP A 111 -11.55 -41.34 -16.26
C ASP A 111 -10.30 -42.08 -16.76
N GLN A 112 -9.96 -43.23 -16.15
CA GLN A 112 -8.87 -44.08 -16.65
C GLN A 112 -9.19 -44.70 -18.02
N VAL A 113 -10.45 -45.09 -18.29
CA VAL A 113 -10.86 -45.57 -19.63
C VAL A 113 -10.72 -44.48 -20.69
N GLU A 114 -11.11 -43.25 -20.37
CA GLU A 114 -10.93 -42.10 -21.27
C GLU A 114 -9.44 -41.81 -21.50
N LEU A 115 -8.63 -41.81 -20.43
CA LEU A 115 -7.19 -41.58 -20.51
C LEU A 115 -6.48 -42.64 -21.36
N ALA A 116 -6.83 -43.93 -21.21
CA ALA A 116 -6.29 -45.02 -22.02
C ALA A 116 -6.65 -44.87 -23.51
N LEU A 117 -7.91 -44.56 -23.82
CA LEU A 117 -8.35 -44.32 -25.21
C LEU A 117 -7.64 -43.10 -25.83
N MET A 118 -7.46 -42.01 -25.08
CA MET A 118 -6.75 -40.82 -25.55
C MET A 118 -5.25 -41.09 -25.78
N ARG A 119 -4.57 -41.75 -24.84
CA ARG A 119 -3.13 -42.08 -24.94
C ARG A 119 -2.82 -43.02 -26.11
N ALA A 120 -3.73 -43.93 -26.45
CA ALA A 120 -3.58 -44.84 -27.58
C ALA A 120 -3.96 -44.24 -28.96
N GLY A 121 -4.16 -42.92 -29.02
CA GLY A 121 -4.49 -42.20 -30.25
C GLY A 121 -5.90 -42.43 -30.79
N GLU A 122 -6.79 -43.07 -30.02
CA GLU A 122 -8.14 -43.45 -30.48
C GLU A 122 -9.13 -42.29 -30.35
N HIS A 123 -8.77 -41.12 -30.89
CA HIS A 123 -9.45 -39.84 -30.67
C HIS A 123 -10.94 -39.85 -31.03
N LYS A 124 -11.36 -40.62 -32.03
CA LYS A 124 -12.79 -40.76 -32.40
C LYS A 124 -13.56 -41.57 -31.35
N VAL A 125 -13.01 -42.70 -30.92
CA VAL A 125 -13.62 -43.60 -29.92
C VAL A 125 -13.63 -42.95 -28.53
N ALA A 126 -12.54 -42.26 -28.16
CA ALA A 126 -12.46 -41.46 -26.94
C ALA A 126 -13.54 -40.36 -26.92
N ARG A 127 -13.67 -39.59 -28.01
CA ARG A 127 -14.66 -38.51 -28.13
C ARG A 127 -16.10 -39.03 -27.99
N ASP A 128 -16.45 -40.09 -28.70
CA ASP A 128 -17.80 -40.63 -28.66
C ASP A 128 -18.12 -41.29 -27.30
N TYR A 129 -17.12 -41.87 -26.65
CA TYR A 129 -17.25 -42.36 -25.27
C TYR A 129 -17.52 -41.22 -24.27
N VAL A 130 -16.75 -40.12 -24.34
CA VAL A 130 -16.93 -38.93 -23.50
C VAL A 130 -18.32 -38.31 -23.75
N LEU A 131 -18.72 -38.12 -25.01
CA LEU A 131 -20.04 -37.60 -25.37
C LEU A 131 -21.18 -38.49 -24.86
N TYR A 132 -21.03 -39.82 -24.96
CA TYR A 132 -21.99 -40.76 -24.42
C TYR A 132 -22.05 -40.70 -22.88
N ARG A 133 -20.89 -40.65 -22.19
CA ARG A 133 -20.80 -40.50 -20.73
C ARG A 133 -21.48 -39.21 -20.27
N ALA A 134 -21.19 -38.07 -20.93
CA ALA A 134 -21.79 -36.77 -20.66
C ALA A 134 -23.32 -36.79 -20.85
N LYS A 135 -23.82 -37.30 -21.99
CA LYS A 135 -25.26 -37.43 -22.26
C LYS A 135 -25.98 -38.33 -21.24
N GLN A 136 -25.31 -39.37 -20.74
CA GLN A 136 -25.84 -40.21 -19.67
C GLN A 136 -25.75 -39.54 -18.29
N ALA A 137 -24.75 -38.71 -18.02
CA ALA A 137 -24.67 -37.88 -16.82
C ALA A 137 -25.78 -36.83 -16.80
N GLU A 138 -26.04 -36.18 -17.92
CA GLU A 138 -27.13 -35.21 -18.10
C GLU A 138 -28.51 -35.88 -17.90
N LYS A 139 -28.74 -37.06 -18.48
CA LYS A 139 -29.96 -37.86 -18.22
C LYS A 139 -30.12 -38.21 -16.74
N ARG A 140 -29.02 -38.57 -16.05
CA ARG A 140 -29.03 -38.84 -14.60
C ARG A 140 -29.35 -37.58 -13.79
N ALA A 141 -28.73 -36.45 -14.10
CA ALA A 141 -29.00 -35.15 -13.46
C ALA A 141 -30.46 -34.71 -13.65
N LYS A 142 -31.00 -34.83 -14.88
CA LYS A 142 -32.42 -34.58 -15.17
C LYS A 142 -33.36 -35.52 -14.39
N ASN A 143 -33.00 -36.80 -14.22
CA ASN A 143 -33.79 -37.76 -13.45
C ASN A 143 -33.67 -37.55 -11.92
N GLN A 144 -32.53 -37.07 -11.40
CA GLN A 144 -32.38 -36.66 -10.00
C GLN A 144 -33.12 -35.35 -9.71
N ALA A 145 -33.08 -34.38 -10.63
CA ALA A 145 -33.85 -33.14 -10.52
C ALA A 145 -35.37 -33.42 -10.46
N LYS A 146 -35.87 -34.36 -11.27
CA LYS A 146 -37.26 -34.85 -11.21
C LYS A 146 -37.60 -35.63 -9.92
N ARG A 147 -36.61 -36.09 -9.15
CA ARG A 147 -36.80 -36.85 -7.89
C ARG A 147 -36.63 -36.02 -6.63
N LYS A 148 -36.14 -34.78 -6.71
CA LYS A 148 -36.14 -33.87 -5.55
C LYS A 148 -37.59 -33.49 -5.22
N LYS A 149 -38.10 -33.99 -4.09
CA LYS A 149 -39.17 -33.31 -3.36
C LYS A 149 -38.76 -31.85 -3.13
N LYS A 150 -39.73 -30.94 -2.96
CA LYS A 150 -39.49 -29.61 -2.39
C LYS A 150 -39.08 -29.76 -0.92
N ASP A 151 -37.85 -30.19 -0.70
CA ASP A 151 -37.22 -30.07 0.61
C ASP A 151 -37.03 -28.57 0.87
N GLN A 152 -37.50 -28.09 2.01
CA GLN A 152 -37.12 -26.77 2.47
C GLN A 152 -35.61 -26.85 2.73
N GLY A 153 -34.83 -25.90 2.18
CA GLY A 153 -33.37 -25.94 2.28
C GLY A 153 -32.89 -26.09 3.73
N PRO A 154 -31.69 -26.65 3.96
CA PRO A 154 -31.20 -26.96 5.29
C PRO A 154 -31.36 -25.76 6.22
N LYS A 155 -31.99 -25.98 7.38
CA LYS A 155 -32.15 -24.96 8.42
C LYS A 155 -30.78 -24.71 9.05
N ILE A 156 -30.09 -23.68 8.58
CA ILE A 156 -28.81 -23.23 9.12
C ILE A 156 -29.09 -22.44 10.40
N TYR A 157 -28.52 -22.89 11.52
CA TYR A 157 -28.49 -22.16 12.77
C TYR A 157 -27.16 -21.42 12.92
N VAL A 158 -27.25 -20.17 13.38
CA VAL A 158 -26.11 -19.30 13.69
C VAL A 158 -25.96 -19.23 15.21
N ILE A 159 -24.73 -19.36 15.70
CA ILE A 159 -24.41 -19.35 17.13
C ILE A 159 -24.08 -17.92 17.58
N GLY A 160 -24.89 -17.39 18.50
CA GLY A 160 -24.70 -16.08 19.13
C GLY A 160 -23.50 -16.04 20.08
N LYS A 161 -23.09 -14.84 20.52
CA LYS A 161 -22.00 -14.65 21.50
C LYS A 161 -22.29 -15.32 22.86
N ASP A 162 -23.58 -15.48 23.18
CA ASP A 162 -24.12 -16.15 24.37
C ASP A 162 -24.29 -17.68 24.18
N GLY A 163 -23.90 -18.24 23.03
CA GLY A 163 -24.11 -19.64 22.67
C GLY A 163 -25.54 -19.96 22.19
N SER A 164 -26.44 -18.97 22.10
CA SER A 164 -27.79 -19.18 21.60
C SER A 164 -27.79 -19.58 20.12
N LYS A 165 -28.72 -20.45 19.71
CA LYS A 165 -28.89 -20.87 18.31
C LYS A 165 -30.07 -20.12 17.68
N LYS A 166 -29.78 -19.08 16.90
CA LYS A 166 -30.77 -18.37 16.08
C LYS A 166 -30.84 -18.99 14.69
N LEU A 167 -32.02 -19.07 14.06
CA LEU A 167 -32.12 -19.49 12.66
C LEU A 167 -31.58 -18.39 11.75
N LEU A 168 -30.80 -18.74 10.71
CA LEU A 168 -30.30 -17.77 9.74
C LEU A 168 -31.46 -17.03 9.05
N ASP A 169 -31.51 -15.71 9.18
CA ASP A 169 -32.49 -14.88 8.48
C ASP A 169 -32.14 -14.76 6.99
N GLY A 170 -32.70 -15.69 6.21
CA GLY A 170 -32.61 -15.70 4.75
C GLY A 170 -33.36 -14.55 4.06
N VAL A 171 -34.20 -13.79 4.74
CA VAL A 171 -34.84 -12.56 4.21
C VAL A 171 -33.86 -11.40 4.34
N ARG A 172 -33.30 -11.18 5.55
CA ARG A 172 -32.26 -10.18 5.79
C ARG A 172 -31.04 -10.39 4.92
N LEU A 173 -30.53 -11.63 4.80
CA LEU A 173 -29.37 -11.95 3.94
C LEU A 173 -29.62 -11.55 2.47
N LYS A 174 -30.82 -11.82 1.95
CA LYS A 174 -31.21 -11.42 0.58
C LYS A 174 -31.33 -9.91 0.44
N ALA A 175 -31.87 -9.22 1.44
CA ALA A 175 -31.95 -7.76 1.45
C ALA A 175 -30.55 -7.12 1.43
N VAL A 176 -29.64 -7.55 2.30
CA VAL A 176 -28.25 -7.07 2.37
C VAL A 176 -27.52 -7.24 1.05
N ILE A 177 -27.57 -8.43 0.45
CA ILE A 177 -26.89 -8.69 -0.84
C ILE A 177 -27.54 -7.89 -1.97
N SER A 178 -28.87 -7.75 -2.00
CA SER A 178 -29.58 -6.95 -3.02
C SER A 178 -29.25 -5.45 -2.92
N GLU A 179 -29.21 -4.90 -1.71
CA GLU A 179 -28.75 -3.53 -1.45
C GLU A 179 -27.29 -3.35 -1.89
N SER A 180 -26.42 -4.29 -1.52
CA SER A 180 -24.98 -4.23 -1.83
C SER A 180 -24.67 -4.20 -3.33
N VAL A 181 -25.47 -4.85 -4.19
CA VAL A 181 -25.30 -4.79 -5.66
C VAL A 181 -25.99 -3.60 -6.33
N THR A 182 -26.79 -2.81 -5.60
CA THR A 182 -27.64 -1.78 -6.22
C THR A 182 -26.81 -0.69 -6.90
N GLY A 183 -27.17 -0.35 -8.14
CA GLY A 183 -26.48 0.66 -8.95
C GLY A 183 -25.11 0.26 -9.49
N LEU A 184 -24.74 -1.02 -9.44
CA LEU A 184 -23.49 -1.54 -10.01
C LEU A 184 -23.78 -2.39 -11.25
N SER A 185 -22.99 -2.20 -12.31
CA SER A 185 -23.01 -3.04 -13.51
C SER A 185 -22.04 -4.22 -13.36
N GLY A 186 -22.29 -5.32 -14.08
CA GLY A 186 -21.38 -6.48 -14.13
C GLY A 186 -21.34 -7.37 -12.88
N VAL A 187 -22.21 -7.12 -11.89
CA VAL A 187 -22.34 -7.95 -10.68
C VAL A 187 -23.60 -8.82 -10.72
N ASP A 188 -23.49 -10.09 -10.30
CA ASP A 188 -24.59 -11.05 -10.23
C ASP A 188 -24.96 -11.33 -8.76
N LYS A 189 -26.16 -10.91 -8.35
CA LYS A 189 -26.71 -11.13 -7.01
C LYS A 189 -27.00 -12.60 -6.70
N GLU A 190 -27.45 -13.37 -7.70
CA GLU A 190 -27.83 -14.78 -7.53
C GLU A 190 -26.57 -15.63 -7.41
N LEU A 191 -25.49 -15.25 -8.09
CA LEU A 191 -24.16 -15.83 -7.90
C LEU A 191 -23.67 -15.65 -6.46
N ILE A 192 -23.71 -14.42 -5.92
CA ILE A 192 -23.30 -14.15 -4.52
C ILE A 192 -24.18 -14.95 -3.55
N LEU A 193 -25.51 -14.89 -3.70
CA LEU A 193 -26.45 -15.63 -2.84
C LEU A 193 -26.20 -17.13 -2.85
N LYS A 194 -25.98 -17.71 -4.04
CA LYS A 194 -25.70 -19.14 -4.21
C LYS A 194 -24.39 -19.56 -3.55
N GLN A 195 -23.37 -18.70 -3.54
CA GLN A 195 -22.11 -18.99 -2.85
C GLN A 195 -22.23 -18.76 -1.34
N ALA A 196 -22.96 -17.75 -0.89
CA ALA A 196 -23.26 -17.55 0.53
C ALA A 196 -23.95 -18.79 1.14
N TYR A 197 -25.01 -19.30 0.51
CA TYR A 197 -25.68 -20.54 0.94
C TYR A 197 -24.84 -21.83 0.81
N ARG A 198 -23.65 -21.79 0.20
CA ARG A 198 -22.70 -22.91 0.13
C ARG A 198 -21.60 -22.80 1.19
N ASN A 199 -21.14 -21.58 1.46
CA ASN A 199 -20.02 -21.31 2.37
C ASN A 199 -20.50 -21.16 3.83
N ILE A 200 -21.76 -20.78 4.05
CA ILE A 200 -22.39 -20.74 5.36
C ILE A 200 -22.83 -22.17 5.75
N PHE A 201 -22.26 -22.71 6.82
CA PHE A 201 -22.57 -24.02 7.37
C PHE A 201 -23.41 -23.94 8.67
N ASP A 202 -24.05 -25.04 9.05
CA ASP A 202 -24.83 -25.10 10.29
C ASP A 202 -23.91 -25.02 11.53
N GLY A 203 -24.24 -24.14 12.47
CA GLY A 203 -23.42 -23.86 13.65
C GLY A 203 -22.31 -22.81 13.44
N ILE A 204 -22.30 -22.08 12.32
CA ILE A 204 -21.40 -20.93 12.14
C ILE A 204 -21.61 -19.90 13.27
N ALA A 205 -20.54 -19.30 13.78
CA ALA A 205 -20.67 -18.24 14.78
C ALA A 205 -21.09 -16.91 14.13
N GLN A 206 -21.90 -16.11 14.84
CA GLN A 206 -22.40 -14.82 14.38
C GLN A 206 -21.28 -13.85 13.96
N LYS A 207 -20.12 -13.93 14.62
CA LYS A 207 -18.91 -13.16 14.30
C LYS A 207 -18.29 -13.51 12.94
N ASP A 208 -18.42 -14.77 12.51
CA ASP A 208 -17.76 -15.30 11.30
C ASP A 208 -18.69 -15.23 10.07
N LEU A 209 -20.00 -15.11 10.29
CA LEU A 209 -21.03 -15.01 9.26
C LEU A 209 -20.78 -13.86 8.27
N ASN A 210 -20.47 -12.65 8.77
CA ASN A 210 -20.21 -11.49 7.92
C ASN A 210 -18.96 -11.70 7.06
N SER A 211 -17.88 -12.22 7.65
CA SER A 211 -16.64 -12.55 6.94
C SER A 211 -16.87 -13.56 5.81
N ALA A 212 -17.65 -14.62 6.07
CA ALA A 212 -18.01 -15.61 5.06
C ALA A 212 -18.80 -15.01 3.88
N ILE A 213 -19.70 -14.06 4.14
CA ILE A 213 -20.47 -13.35 3.10
C ILE A 213 -19.55 -12.42 2.28
N ILE A 214 -18.64 -11.68 2.92
CA ILE A 214 -17.67 -10.80 2.25
C ILE A 214 -16.74 -11.61 1.33
N MET A 215 -16.25 -12.77 1.78
CA MET A 215 -15.44 -13.67 0.96
C MET A 215 -16.16 -14.12 -0.33
N CYS A 216 -17.49 -14.30 -0.28
CA CYS A 216 -18.28 -14.68 -1.45
C CYS A 216 -18.25 -13.62 -2.57
N ALA A 217 -18.05 -12.34 -2.23
CA ALA A 217 -17.86 -11.25 -3.20
C ALA A 217 -16.38 -11.05 -3.58
N ARG A 218 -15.44 -11.16 -2.62
CA ARG A 218 -14.00 -10.94 -2.85
C ARG A 218 -13.42 -11.78 -4.00
N GLN A 219 -13.80 -13.06 -4.07
CA GLN A 219 -13.34 -14.00 -5.12
C GLN A 219 -13.72 -13.57 -6.56
N TYR A 220 -14.67 -12.64 -6.73
CA TYR A 220 -15.11 -12.16 -8.04
C TYR A 220 -14.55 -10.79 -8.42
N ILE A 221 -13.72 -10.16 -7.58
CA ILE A 221 -13.06 -8.88 -7.88
C ILE A 221 -12.20 -8.98 -9.15
N GLU A 222 -11.53 -10.12 -9.37
CA GLU A 222 -10.75 -10.37 -10.59
C GLU A 222 -11.62 -10.52 -11.85
N LYS A 223 -12.92 -10.81 -11.72
CA LYS A 223 -13.86 -10.90 -12.85
C LYS A 223 -14.55 -9.56 -13.13
N ASP A 224 -14.86 -8.81 -12.08
CA ASP A 224 -15.35 -7.44 -12.21
C ASP A 224 -14.90 -6.59 -11.00
N PRO A 225 -14.19 -5.46 -11.21
CA PRO A 225 -13.79 -4.55 -10.12
C PRO A 225 -14.99 -4.03 -9.30
N SER A 226 -16.20 -4.04 -9.85
CA SER A 226 -17.43 -3.66 -9.15
C SER A 226 -17.73 -4.54 -7.93
N TYR A 227 -17.28 -5.81 -7.91
CA TYR A 227 -17.37 -6.65 -6.71
C TYR A 227 -16.56 -6.09 -5.52
N SER A 228 -15.56 -5.23 -5.75
CA SER A 228 -14.85 -4.54 -4.67
C SER A 228 -15.78 -3.56 -3.93
N LYS A 229 -16.69 -2.88 -4.64
CA LYS A 229 -17.72 -2.05 -4.00
C LYS A 229 -18.78 -2.90 -3.29
N VAL A 230 -19.14 -4.05 -3.85
CA VAL A 230 -20.05 -5.01 -3.18
C VAL A 230 -19.43 -5.50 -1.86
N ALA A 231 -18.16 -5.94 -1.87
CA ALA A 231 -17.46 -6.39 -0.67
C ALA A 231 -17.32 -5.28 0.39
N ALA A 232 -17.10 -4.01 -0.01
CA ALA A 232 -17.12 -2.86 0.89
C ALA A 232 -18.49 -2.66 1.55
N ARG A 233 -19.58 -2.72 0.77
CA ARG A 233 -20.96 -2.56 1.27
C ARG A 233 -21.40 -3.70 2.19
N LEU A 234 -20.93 -4.93 1.95
CA LEU A 234 -21.13 -6.07 2.84
C LEU A 234 -20.40 -5.89 4.19
N LEU A 235 -19.17 -5.37 4.16
CA LEU A 235 -18.43 -5.04 5.40
C LEU A 235 -19.08 -3.86 6.15
N LEU A 236 -19.59 -2.85 5.43
CA LEU A 236 -20.36 -1.75 5.99
C LEU A 236 -21.61 -2.23 6.75
N ASP A 237 -22.37 -3.20 6.23
CA ASP A 237 -23.55 -3.73 6.93
C ASP A 237 -23.20 -4.39 8.27
N GLY A 238 -22.04 -5.06 8.32
CA GLY A 238 -21.45 -5.57 9.56
C GLY A 238 -21.07 -4.45 10.54
N LEU A 239 -20.34 -3.44 10.07
CA LEU A 239 -19.94 -2.28 10.87
C LEU A 239 -21.16 -1.48 11.39
N ARG A 240 -22.20 -1.29 10.56
CA ARG A 240 -23.46 -0.66 10.98
C ARG A 240 -24.07 -1.41 12.15
N THR A 241 -24.17 -2.74 12.05
CA THR A 241 -24.69 -3.58 13.13
C THR A 241 -23.86 -3.43 14.39
N GLU A 242 -22.53 -3.48 14.29
CA GLU A 242 -21.60 -3.37 15.40
C GLU A 242 -21.70 -2.00 16.12
N VAL A 243 -21.50 -0.90 15.39
CA VAL A 243 -21.48 0.45 15.94
C VAL A 243 -22.84 0.86 16.50
N LEU A 244 -23.92 0.62 15.75
CA LEU A 244 -25.26 0.96 16.23
C LEU A 244 -25.64 0.13 17.46
N SER A 245 -25.27 -1.14 17.53
CA SER A 245 -25.57 -1.95 18.72
C SER A 245 -24.79 -1.47 19.95
N PHE A 246 -23.55 -1.01 19.78
CA PHE A 246 -22.77 -0.40 20.86
C PHE A 246 -23.38 0.92 21.33
N LEU A 247 -23.73 1.84 20.42
CA LEU A 247 -24.19 3.19 20.75
C LEU A 247 -25.62 3.26 21.31
N PHE A 248 -26.49 2.31 20.91
CA PHE A 248 -27.86 2.21 21.42
C PHE A 248 -28.01 1.17 22.55
N ASN A 249 -26.99 0.36 22.81
CA ASN A 249 -26.97 -0.70 23.84
C ASN A 249 -28.10 -1.75 23.66
N GLU A 250 -28.42 -2.08 22.40
CA GLU A 250 -29.42 -3.06 21.96
C GLU A 250 -28.96 -3.73 20.65
N GLU A 251 -29.44 -4.91 20.28
CA GLU A 251 -29.10 -5.54 18.99
C GLU A 251 -29.78 -4.77 17.83
N LYS A 252 -29.03 -3.90 17.15
CA LYS A 252 -29.56 -2.94 16.17
C LYS A 252 -28.96 -3.15 14.78
N HIS A 253 -29.80 -3.53 13.82
CA HIS A 253 -29.44 -3.64 12.41
C HIS A 253 -30.00 -2.46 11.61
N ALA A 254 -29.28 -2.02 10.59
CA ALA A 254 -29.73 -0.98 9.66
C ALA A 254 -29.32 -1.31 8.22
N THR A 255 -30.22 -1.06 7.28
CA THR A 255 -29.94 -0.95 5.84
C THR A 255 -29.35 0.43 5.50
N GLN A 256 -28.81 0.61 4.30
CA GLN A 256 -28.30 1.91 3.85
C GLN A 256 -29.41 2.96 3.82
N ALA A 257 -30.62 2.59 3.38
CA ALA A 257 -31.75 3.50 3.34
C ALA A 257 -32.12 4.05 4.74
N GLN A 258 -32.06 3.19 5.77
CA GLN A 258 -32.34 3.59 7.16
C GLN A 258 -31.26 4.51 7.76
N MET A 259 -30.05 4.52 7.20
CA MET A 259 -28.98 5.39 7.68
C MET A 259 -29.27 6.89 7.48
N GLN A 260 -30.20 7.26 6.59
CA GLN A 260 -30.64 8.66 6.44
C GLN A 260 -31.25 9.24 7.73
N GLU A 261 -31.97 8.42 8.50
CA GLU A 261 -32.59 8.82 9.78
C GLU A 261 -31.68 8.50 10.97
N LEU A 262 -30.86 7.44 10.87
CA LEU A 262 -30.01 6.96 11.96
C LEU A 262 -28.66 7.67 12.07
N TYR A 263 -28.10 8.26 11.00
CA TYR A 263 -26.81 8.96 11.11
C TYR A 263 -26.84 10.14 12.09
N PRO A 264 -27.81 11.08 12.05
CA PRO A 264 -27.86 12.19 13.01
C PRO A 264 -27.91 11.69 14.47
N GLN A 265 -28.79 10.71 14.74
CA GLN A 265 -29.00 10.14 16.07
C GLN A 265 -27.77 9.38 16.59
N SER A 266 -27.14 8.58 15.73
CA SER A 266 -25.95 7.80 16.09
C SER A 266 -24.70 8.67 16.19
N PHE A 267 -24.59 9.74 15.41
CA PHE A 267 -23.49 10.70 15.48
C PHE A 267 -23.48 11.47 16.80
N ASN A 268 -24.62 12.02 17.22
CA ASN A 268 -24.76 12.70 18.51
C ASN A 268 -24.38 11.76 19.68
N LYS A 269 -24.92 10.53 19.69
CA LYS A 269 -24.54 9.47 20.65
C LYS A 269 -23.05 9.10 20.60
N TYR A 270 -22.47 9.02 19.41
CA TYR A 270 -21.06 8.70 19.21
C TYR A 270 -20.14 9.74 19.86
N ILE A 271 -20.37 11.03 19.62
CA ILE A 271 -19.53 12.09 20.20
C ILE A 271 -19.57 12.02 21.72
N HIS A 272 -20.77 11.99 22.33
CA HIS A 272 -20.89 11.89 23.79
C HIS A 272 -20.26 10.60 24.36
N LYS A 273 -20.49 9.44 23.73
CA LYS A 273 -19.93 8.17 24.24
C LYS A 273 -18.42 8.07 24.08
N ALA A 274 -17.86 8.60 22.99
CA ALA A 274 -16.43 8.58 22.77
C ALA A 274 -15.68 9.64 23.61
N VAL A 275 -16.35 10.72 24.03
CA VAL A 275 -15.85 11.63 25.07
C VAL A 275 -15.91 10.99 26.46
N GLU A 276 -17.01 10.31 26.81
CA GLU A 276 -17.15 9.55 28.07
C GLU A 276 -16.03 8.51 28.26
N LEU A 277 -15.59 7.89 27.15
CA LEU A 277 -14.52 6.88 27.11
C LEU A 277 -13.10 7.47 26.95
N GLU A 278 -12.94 8.80 27.06
CA GLU A 278 -11.66 9.52 26.89
C GLU A 278 -10.97 9.30 25.52
N LEU A 279 -11.74 8.94 24.48
CA LEU A 279 -11.23 8.74 23.12
C LEU A 279 -11.23 10.05 22.32
N LEU A 280 -12.19 10.94 22.59
CA LEU A 280 -12.34 12.25 21.93
C LEU A 280 -12.16 13.42 22.89
N SER A 281 -11.84 14.60 22.33
CA SER A 281 -11.83 15.86 23.08
C SER A 281 -13.25 16.25 23.54
N PRO A 282 -13.46 16.57 24.83
CA PRO A 282 -14.72 17.13 25.31
C PRO A 282 -15.18 18.39 24.58
N GLU A 283 -14.25 19.12 23.95
CA GLU A 283 -14.55 20.32 23.16
C GLU A 283 -15.45 20.03 21.95
N LEU A 284 -15.48 18.79 21.44
CA LEU A 284 -16.39 18.39 20.36
C LEU A 284 -17.87 18.44 20.78
N CYS A 285 -18.16 18.35 22.09
CA CYS A 285 -19.53 18.51 22.61
C CYS A 285 -20.03 19.96 22.59
N ASN A 286 -19.17 20.95 22.28
CA ASN A 286 -19.55 22.37 22.21
C ASN A 286 -20.10 22.78 20.83
N TYR A 287 -20.15 21.86 19.87
CA TYR A 287 -20.75 22.06 18.54
C TYR A 287 -22.26 21.86 18.57
N ASP A 288 -22.97 22.45 17.61
CA ASP A 288 -24.34 22.02 17.27
C ASP A 288 -24.31 20.63 16.58
N LEU A 289 -24.35 19.58 17.40
CA LEU A 289 -24.31 18.19 16.94
C LEU A 289 -25.54 17.79 16.12
N ASP A 290 -26.67 18.49 16.24
CA ASP A 290 -27.88 18.19 15.50
C ASP A 290 -27.81 18.81 14.09
N MET A 291 -27.29 20.03 13.96
CA MET A 291 -26.95 20.66 12.69
C MET A 291 -25.88 19.85 11.93
N LEU A 292 -24.80 19.44 12.61
CA LEU A 292 -23.76 18.59 12.01
C LEU A 292 -24.30 17.21 11.65
N GLY A 293 -25.11 16.60 12.51
CA GLY A 293 -25.75 15.31 12.26
C GLY A 293 -26.64 15.36 11.02
N ALA A 294 -27.42 16.42 10.83
CA ALA A 294 -28.26 16.64 9.65
C ALA A 294 -27.47 16.92 8.36
N ALA A 295 -26.22 17.39 8.46
CA ALA A 295 -25.34 17.62 7.31
C ALA A 295 -24.64 16.36 6.78
N ILE A 296 -24.69 15.24 7.53
CA ILE A 296 -24.13 13.95 7.11
C ILE A 296 -24.87 13.40 5.89
N LYS A 297 -24.10 12.84 4.96
CA LYS A 297 -24.53 12.29 3.67
C LYS A 297 -24.28 10.77 3.62
N PRO A 298 -25.25 9.93 4.05
CA PRO A 298 -25.06 8.48 4.13
C PRO A 298 -24.67 7.86 2.80
N GLU A 299 -25.19 8.38 1.68
CA GLU A 299 -24.96 7.87 0.33
C GLU A 299 -23.46 7.81 -0.05
N ARG A 300 -22.62 8.60 0.63
CA ARG A 300 -21.17 8.61 0.45
C ARG A 300 -20.47 7.37 0.99
N ASP A 301 -21.12 6.56 1.85
CA ASP A 301 -20.60 5.25 2.25
C ASP A 301 -20.43 4.30 1.04
N HIS A 302 -21.22 4.49 -0.03
CA HIS A 302 -21.13 3.71 -1.26
C HIS A 302 -19.97 4.12 -2.19
N ASN A 303 -19.17 5.14 -1.83
CA ASN A 303 -17.99 5.55 -2.59
C ASN A 303 -16.81 4.60 -2.40
N PHE A 304 -16.73 3.90 -1.27
CA PHE A 304 -15.56 3.08 -0.92
C PHE A 304 -15.36 1.84 -1.80
N THR A 305 -14.09 1.50 -2.02
CA THR A 305 -13.65 0.17 -2.46
C THR A 305 -13.33 -0.71 -1.26
N TYR A 306 -13.26 -2.04 -1.42
CA TYR A 306 -13.06 -2.95 -0.29
C TYR A 306 -11.74 -2.69 0.45
N LEU A 307 -10.62 -2.51 -0.26
CA LEU A 307 -9.33 -2.19 0.35
C LEU A 307 -9.38 -0.88 1.14
N GLY A 308 -10.02 0.17 0.59
CA GLY A 308 -10.14 1.46 1.26
C GLY A 308 -10.98 1.38 2.53
N PHE A 309 -12.11 0.65 2.47
CA PHE A 309 -12.99 0.47 3.62
C PHE A 309 -12.35 -0.38 4.72
N GLN A 310 -11.75 -1.52 4.35
CA GLN A 310 -11.03 -2.41 5.28
C GLN A 310 -9.86 -1.65 5.95
N THR A 311 -9.13 -0.82 5.18
CA THR A 311 -8.07 0.05 5.72
C THR A 311 -8.57 0.99 6.81
N LEU A 312 -9.74 1.60 6.64
CA LEU A 312 -10.36 2.45 7.66
C LEU A 312 -10.85 1.63 8.86
N TYR A 313 -11.56 0.53 8.60
CA TYR A 313 -12.10 -0.35 9.63
C TYR A 313 -11.01 -0.86 10.59
N ASP A 314 -9.94 -1.46 10.05
CA ASP A 314 -8.92 -2.09 10.90
C ASP A 314 -8.18 -1.06 11.75
N ARG A 315 -7.87 0.11 11.18
CA ARG A 315 -6.90 1.04 11.75
C ARG A 315 -7.49 2.37 12.23
N TYR A 316 -8.31 3.04 11.41
CA TYR A 316 -8.69 4.45 11.63
C TYR A 316 -9.93 4.64 12.48
N PHE A 317 -10.93 3.76 12.39
CA PHE A 317 -12.17 3.93 13.14
C PHE A 317 -11.94 3.75 14.65
N ILE A 318 -12.40 4.73 15.42
CA ILE A 318 -12.36 4.71 16.89
C ILE A 318 -13.09 3.47 17.41
N HIS A 319 -12.49 2.82 18.40
CA HIS A 319 -12.94 1.57 18.97
C HIS A 319 -12.73 1.54 20.49
N HIS A 320 -13.51 0.71 21.18
CA HIS A 320 -13.39 0.48 22.61
C HIS A 320 -13.40 -1.03 22.87
N GLY A 321 -12.32 -1.55 23.47
CA GLY A 321 -12.01 -2.97 23.41
C GLY A 321 -11.99 -3.47 21.97
N ASP A 322 -12.65 -4.60 21.72
CA ASP A 322 -12.76 -5.22 20.39
C ASP A 322 -13.83 -4.60 19.49
N SER A 323 -14.65 -3.66 19.98
CA SER A 323 -15.81 -3.13 19.24
C SER A 323 -15.54 -1.75 18.64
N LYS A 324 -15.79 -1.59 17.33
CA LYS A 324 -15.82 -0.29 16.66
C LYS A 324 -17.01 0.52 17.16
N ILE A 325 -16.80 1.82 17.35
CA ILE A 325 -17.83 2.76 17.83
C ILE A 325 -18.09 3.91 16.85
N GLU A 326 -17.38 3.93 15.72
CA GLU A 326 -17.39 5.02 14.74
C GLU A 326 -17.82 4.51 13.36
N LEU A 327 -18.73 5.25 12.72
CA LEU A 327 -19.18 5.02 11.34
C LEU A 327 -18.39 5.90 10.34
N PRO A 328 -18.34 5.55 9.05
CA PRO A 328 -17.47 6.23 8.07
C PRO A 328 -17.79 7.72 7.88
N GLN A 329 -19.07 8.12 7.88
CA GLN A 329 -19.39 9.56 7.80
C GLN A 329 -19.13 10.28 9.13
N SER A 330 -19.36 9.63 10.27
CA SER A 330 -19.02 10.15 11.60
C SER A 330 -17.50 10.40 11.72
N PHE A 331 -16.68 9.52 11.14
CA PHE A 331 -15.23 9.66 11.01
C PHE A 331 -14.83 10.93 10.25
N PHE A 332 -15.39 11.15 9.05
CA PHE A 332 -15.10 12.38 8.31
C PHE A 332 -15.62 13.63 9.02
N MET A 333 -16.78 13.56 9.68
CA MET A 333 -17.32 14.68 10.45
C MET A 333 -16.45 14.99 11.68
N ARG A 334 -16.01 14.00 12.46
CA ARG A 334 -15.05 14.20 13.57
C ARG A 334 -13.78 14.87 13.08
N VAL A 335 -13.17 14.37 12.01
CA VAL A 335 -11.93 14.95 11.48
C VAL A 335 -12.14 16.41 11.11
N SER A 336 -13.32 16.73 10.54
CA SER A 336 -13.71 18.07 10.12
C SER A 336 -13.97 19.01 11.30
N MET A 337 -14.66 18.55 12.35
CA MET A 337 -14.84 19.31 13.60
C MET A 337 -13.51 19.61 14.26
N GLY A 338 -12.60 18.63 14.41
CA GLY A 338 -11.28 18.89 14.97
C GLY A 338 -10.51 19.94 14.16
N LEU A 339 -10.58 19.91 12.83
CA LEU A 339 -9.96 20.93 11.98
C LEU A 339 -10.67 22.29 12.00
N ALA A 340 -11.95 22.36 12.38
CA ALA A 340 -12.73 23.59 12.49
C ALA A 340 -12.77 24.16 13.93
N ILE A 341 -12.13 23.51 14.90
CA ILE A 341 -12.30 23.81 16.34
C ILE A 341 -11.89 25.22 16.76
N ASN A 342 -10.99 25.85 15.99
CA ASN A 342 -10.53 27.23 16.20
C ASN A 342 -11.09 28.23 15.18
N GLU A 343 -12.04 27.81 14.33
CA GLU A 343 -12.78 28.75 13.47
C GLU A 343 -13.81 29.53 14.29
N VAL A 344 -14.29 30.65 13.72
CA VAL A 344 -15.40 31.43 14.28
C VAL A 344 -16.72 30.73 13.98
N ASP A 345 -17.02 30.52 12.70
CA ASP A 345 -18.22 29.83 12.21
C ASP A 345 -17.96 28.31 12.15
N ARG A 346 -17.78 27.71 13.33
CA ARG A 346 -17.28 26.34 13.51
C ARG A 346 -18.09 25.30 12.75
N GLU A 347 -19.41 25.34 12.86
CA GLU A 347 -20.35 24.41 12.23
C GLU A 347 -20.27 24.50 10.71
N GLU A 348 -20.32 25.71 10.14
CA GLU A 348 -20.27 25.91 8.68
C GLU A 348 -18.93 25.40 8.12
N LYS A 349 -17.81 25.70 8.81
CA LYS A 349 -16.48 25.22 8.39
C LYS A 349 -16.33 23.71 8.56
N ALA A 350 -16.87 23.12 9.63
CA ALA A 350 -16.90 21.66 9.79
C ALA A 350 -17.72 20.98 8.67
N ILE A 351 -18.85 21.57 8.27
CA ILE A 351 -19.65 21.08 7.14
C ILE A 351 -18.93 21.24 5.80
N GLU A 352 -18.23 22.36 5.57
CA GLU A 352 -17.39 22.59 4.38
C GLU A 352 -16.30 21.51 4.28
N PHE A 353 -15.54 21.31 5.35
CA PHE A 353 -14.45 20.32 5.42
C PHE A 353 -14.98 18.88 5.30
N TYR A 354 -16.12 18.57 5.93
CA TYR A 354 -16.78 17.27 5.82
C TYR A 354 -17.19 16.99 4.38
N ASN A 355 -17.76 17.98 3.69
CA ASN A 355 -18.17 17.84 2.30
C ASN A 355 -16.99 17.57 1.36
N LEU A 356 -15.81 18.12 1.66
CA LEU A 356 -14.59 17.91 0.88
C LEU A 356 -13.94 16.54 1.13
N LEU A 357 -13.87 16.11 2.41
CA LEU A 357 -13.26 14.83 2.78
C LEU A 357 -14.12 13.64 2.36
N SER A 358 -15.42 13.66 2.64
CA SER A 358 -16.31 12.52 2.36
C SER A 358 -16.69 12.36 0.88
N SER A 359 -16.45 13.36 0.02
CA SER A 359 -16.52 13.20 -1.44
C SER A 359 -15.24 12.60 -2.05
N PHE A 360 -14.17 12.49 -1.25
CA PHE A 360 -12.81 12.18 -1.66
C PHE A 360 -12.22 13.19 -2.66
N ASP A 361 -12.70 14.44 -2.72
CA ASP A 361 -12.10 15.48 -3.59
C ASP A 361 -10.69 15.86 -3.11
N PHE A 362 -10.50 15.87 -1.79
CA PHE A 362 -9.20 15.98 -1.12
C PHE A 362 -9.18 15.05 0.08
N MET A 363 -7.99 14.62 0.49
CA MET A 363 -7.81 13.82 1.69
C MET A 363 -6.66 14.37 2.54
N SER A 364 -6.94 14.66 3.81
CA SER A 364 -5.92 15.03 4.80
C SER A 364 -4.93 13.88 5.01
N SER A 365 -3.71 14.21 5.45
CA SER A 365 -2.71 13.19 5.77
C SER A 365 -3.16 12.21 6.86
N THR A 366 -2.54 11.03 6.84
CA THR A 366 -2.80 9.94 7.80
C THR A 366 -2.89 10.36 9.27
N PRO A 367 -1.99 11.19 9.84
CA PRO A 367 -2.03 11.52 11.26
C PRO A 367 -3.18 12.48 11.59
N THR A 368 -3.51 13.39 10.68
CA THR A 368 -4.71 14.23 10.78
C THR A 368 -5.98 13.36 10.81
N LEU A 369 -6.08 12.38 9.91
CA LEU A 369 -7.21 11.42 9.88
C LEU A 369 -7.31 10.58 11.17
N PHE A 370 -6.18 10.15 11.74
CA PHE A 370 -6.17 9.41 13.00
C PHE A 370 -6.58 10.28 14.19
N ASN A 371 -5.93 11.44 14.35
CA ASN A 371 -5.85 12.13 15.63
C ASN A 371 -6.73 13.39 15.73
N SER A 372 -7.32 13.88 14.63
CA SER A 372 -8.23 15.04 14.68
C SER A 372 -9.47 14.74 15.53
N GLY A 373 -9.80 15.65 16.44
CA GLY A 373 -10.87 15.49 17.41
C GLY A 373 -10.53 14.64 18.65
N THR A 374 -9.32 14.10 18.76
CA THR A 374 -8.87 13.32 19.94
C THR A 374 -8.26 14.22 21.03
N LEU A 375 -8.02 13.68 22.23
CA LEU A 375 -7.45 14.42 23.38
C LEU A 375 -6.04 15.00 23.14
N ARG A 376 -5.24 14.40 22.25
CA ARG A 376 -3.88 14.85 21.92
C ARG A 376 -3.68 14.79 20.41
N PRO A 377 -4.18 15.79 19.67
CA PRO A 377 -4.25 15.78 18.21
C PRO A 377 -2.86 15.95 17.59
N GLN A 378 -2.10 14.87 17.45
CA GLN A 378 -0.86 14.84 16.66
C GLN A 378 -1.21 14.74 15.16
N LEU A 379 -1.59 15.88 14.57
CA LEU A 379 -2.11 15.98 13.20
C LEU A 379 -1.00 15.91 12.15
N SER A 380 0.21 16.33 12.53
CA SER A 380 1.42 16.32 11.71
C SER A 380 2.41 15.30 12.27
N SER A 381 3.05 14.54 11.37
CA SER A 381 3.95 13.44 11.73
C SER A 381 5.19 13.34 10.84
N CYS A 382 5.63 14.46 10.29
CA CYS A 382 6.82 14.51 9.46
C CYS A 382 7.68 15.70 9.89
N TYR A 383 8.93 15.41 10.25
CA TYR A 383 9.82 16.35 10.93
C TYR A 383 11.20 16.37 10.27
N LEU A 384 11.88 17.51 10.37
CA LEU A 384 13.27 17.66 9.95
C LEU A 384 14.09 18.27 11.08
N THR A 385 15.27 17.72 11.33
CA THR A 385 16.25 18.21 12.32
C THR A 385 17.63 18.40 11.68
N THR A 386 18.49 19.21 12.31
CA THR A 386 19.94 19.24 12.08
C THR A 386 20.62 18.90 13.39
N VAL A 387 21.66 18.06 13.34
CA VAL A 387 22.37 17.56 14.53
C VAL A 387 23.65 18.38 14.75
N PRO A 388 23.83 19.06 15.90
CA PRO A 388 25.04 19.84 16.20
C PRO A 388 26.25 18.96 16.55
N ASP A 389 27.46 19.51 16.43
CA ASP A 389 28.74 18.81 16.64
C ASP A 389 29.23 18.78 18.11
N ASP A 390 28.31 18.49 19.03
CA ASP A 390 28.62 18.30 20.45
C ASP A 390 27.82 17.14 21.06
N LEU A 391 28.38 16.50 22.09
CA LEU A 391 27.81 15.27 22.63
C LEU A 391 26.44 15.47 23.29
N GLU A 392 26.22 16.62 23.93
CA GLU A 392 24.92 16.93 24.56
C GLU A 392 23.86 17.19 23.49
N GLY A 393 24.19 17.97 22.47
CA GLY A 393 23.35 18.23 21.30
C GLY A 393 23.00 16.97 20.50
N ILE A 394 23.96 16.07 20.26
CA ILE A 394 23.71 14.78 19.59
C ILE A 394 22.69 13.92 20.38
N PHE A 395 22.88 13.77 21.69
CA PHE A 395 21.95 12.98 22.51
C PHE A 395 20.60 13.69 22.74
N ASN A 396 20.56 15.02 22.73
CA ASN A 396 19.31 15.79 22.71
C ASN A 396 18.55 15.60 21.39
N ALA A 397 19.22 15.56 20.23
CA ALA A 397 18.58 15.25 18.96
C ALA A 397 17.95 13.85 18.96
N ILE A 398 18.70 12.82 19.41
CA ILE A 398 18.19 11.43 19.53
C ILE A 398 17.00 11.34 20.50
N LYS A 399 17.00 12.12 21.58
CA LYS A 399 15.87 12.24 22.53
C LYS A 399 14.66 12.88 21.86
N ASP A 400 14.85 13.95 21.10
CA ASP A 400 13.75 14.62 20.39
C ASP A 400 13.19 13.71 19.27
N ASP A 401 14.04 13.00 18.54
CA ASP A 401 13.65 11.94 17.58
C ASP A 401 12.77 10.86 18.25
N ALA A 402 13.14 10.40 19.45
CA ALA A 402 12.33 9.47 20.23
C ALA A 402 10.96 10.06 20.63
N LEU A 403 10.91 11.34 21.05
CA LEU A 403 9.66 12.02 21.42
C LEU A 403 8.74 12.29 20.22
N LEU A 404 9.31 12.51 19.04
CA LEU A 404 8.59 12.70 17.78
C LEU A 404 8.09 11.35 17.22
N SER A 405 8.94 10.32 17.20
CA SER A 405 8.57 8.97 16.72
C SER A 405 7.47 8.32 17.58
N LYS A 406 7.44 8.58 18.89
CA LYS A 406 6.43 8.05 19.83
C LYS A 406 4.98 8.21 19.35
N TYR A 407 4.68 9.31 18.65
CA TYR A 407 3.35 9.61 18.11
C TYR A 407 3.27 9.45 16.58
N ALA A 408 4.00 8.45 16.05
CA ALA A 408 4.09 8.09 14.64
C ALA A 408 4.77 9.12 13.72
N GLY A 409 5.67 9.94 14.29
CA GLY A 409 6.56 10.80 13.51
C GLY A 409 7.53 10.00 12.63
N GLY A 410 7.62 10.37 11.36
CA GLY A 410 8.74 10.07 10.47
C GLY A 410 9.72 11.23 10.43
N LEU A 411 11.01 10.93 10.38
CA LEU A 411 12.09 11.89 10.67
C LEU A 411 13.09 11.97 9.51
N GLY A 412 13.49 13.19 9.14
CA GLY A 412 14.69 13.46 8.36
C GLY A 412 15.71 14.17 9.25
N ASN A 413 16.89 13.59 9.41
CA ASN A 413 17.94 14.14 10.27
C ASN A 413 19.14 14.52 9.40
N ASP A 414 19.52 15.79 9.37
CA ASP A 414 20.84 16.19 8.87
C ASP A 414 21.93 15.85 9.90
N TRP A 415 22.97 15.15 9.45
CA TRP A 415 24.15 14.79 10.25
C TRP A 415 25.44 15.48 9.77
N SER A 416 25.37 16.38 8.79
CA SER A 416 26.53 16.91 8.06
C SER A 416 27.41 17.85 8.87
N ARG A 417 26.94 18.34 10.02
CA ARG A 417 27.72 19.17 10.95
C ARG A 417 28.62 18.34 11.88
N VAL A 418 28.25 17.10 12.19
CA VAL A 418 28.95 16.25 13.16
C VAL A 418 30.31 15.82 12.61
N ARG A 419 31.39 15.99 13.36
CA ARG A 419 32.76 15.74 12.89
C ARG A 419 33.02 14.28 12.52
N GLY A 420 33.73 14.08 11.41
CA GLY A 420 34.05 12.77 10.88
C GLY A 420 35.18 12.03 11.61
N MET A 421 35.58 10.88 11.06
CA MET A 421 36.60 10.00 11.63
C MET A 421 37.99 10.65 11.62
N GLY A 422 38.76 10.48 12.70
CA GLY A 422 40.11 11.04 12.86
C GLY A 422 40.15 12.48 13.38
N SER A 423 38.99 13.15 13.47
CA SER A 423 38.89 14.52 13.97
C SER A 423 39.16 14.64 15.47
N ARG A 424 39.96 15.63 15.87
CA ARG A 424 40.42 15.76 17.27
C ARG A 424 39.29 16.17 18.21
N ILE A 425 39.16 15.49 19.34
CA ILE A 425 38.23 15.85 20.41
C ILE A 425 38.98 16.65 21.49
N LYS A 426 38.66 17.94 21.59
CA LYS A 426 39.17 18.82 22.65
C LYS A 426 38.56 18.41 24.00
N GLY A 427 39.39 18.26 25.03
CA GLY A 427 38.97 17.81 26.37
C GLY A 427 39.37 16.36 26.66
N THR A 428 38.94 15.40 25.83
CA THR A 428 39.33 13.98 25.98
C THR A 428 40.71 13.67 25.38
N ASN A 429 41.19 14.53 24.46
CA ASN A 429 42.46 14.36 23.72
C ASN A 429 42.53 13.06 22.88
N GLY A 430 41.36 12.51 22.51
CA GLY A 430 41.23 11.43 21.54
C GLY A 430 40.79 11.91 20.15
N GLU A 431 40.49 10.93 19.28
CA GLU A 431 40.02 11.14 17.91
C GLU A 431 38.58 10.61 17.74
N SER A 432 37.78 11.32 16.97
CA SER A 432 36.41 10.93 16.62
C SER A 432 36.40 9.65 15.80
N GLN A 433 35.37 8.84 16.01
CA GLN A 433 35.06 7.63 15.23
C GLN A 433 34.08 7.91 14.08
N GLY A 434 33.79 9.19 13.83
CA GLY A 434 32.87 9.66 12.81
C GLY A 434 31.39 9.59 13.20
N VAL A 435 30.51 9.81 12.22
CA VAL A 435 29.06 9.85 12.40
C VAL A 435 28.45 8.46 12.61
N VAL A 436 29.07 7.41 12.06
CA VAL A 436 28.50 6.05 12.00
C VAL A 436 28.13 5.44 13.37
N PRO A 437 28.92 5.57 14.44
CA PRO A 437 28.52 5.10 15.76
C PRO A 437 27.26 5.80 16.32
N PHE A 438 27.09 7.09 16.07
CA PHE A 438 25.89 7.83 16.50
C PHE A 438 24.68 7.45 15.64
N LEU A 439 24.88 7.24 14.33
CA LEU A 439 23.87 6.69 13.42
C LEU A 439 23.39 5.29 13.86
N LYS A 440 24.24 4.47 14.49
CA LYS A 440 23.82 3.19 15.11
C LYS A 440 22.91 3.41 16.33
N VAL A 441 23.19 4.40 17.17
CA VAL A 441 22.31 4.75 18.30
C VAL A 441 20.95 5.28 17.79
N ALA A 442 20.94 6.08 16.72
CA ALA A 442 19.71 6.55 16.08
C ALA A 442 18.89 5.39 15.46
N ASN A 443 19.55 4.46 14.76
CA ASN A 443 18.94 3.22 14.26
C ASN A 443 18.23 2.44 15.37
N ASP A 444 18.94 2.15 16.46
CA ASP A 444 18.42 1.33 17.54
C ASP A 444 17.33 2.08 18.33
N THR A 445 17.36 3.42 18.34
CA THR A 445 16.28 4.28 18.85
C THR A 445 15.01 4.20 17.97
N ALA A 446 15.15 4.17 16.64
CA ALA A 446 14.03 3.95 15.73
C ALA A 446 13.35 2.60 15.96
N VAL A 447 14.14 1.54 16.19
CA VAL A 447 13.65 0.20 16.52
C VAL A 447 13.00 0.16 17.91
N ALA A 448 13.56 0.86 18.91
CA ALA A 448 12.96 0.92 20.25
C ALA A 448 11.62 1.69 20.26
N VAL A 449 11.50 2.76 19.47
CA VAL A 449 10.33 3.64 19.44
C VAL A 449 9.49 3.38 18.18
N ASN A 450 8.93 2.17 18.09
CA ASN A 450 8.03 1.73 17.03
C ASN A 450 6.62 2.38 17.08
N GLN A 451 6.55 3.71 16.91
CA GLN A 451 5.32 4.48 16.63
C GLN A 451 4.06 4.06 17.44
N GLY A 452 4.23 3.86 18.75
CA GLY A 452 3.14 3.44 19.66
C GLY A 452 2.55 2.06 19.35
N GLY A 453 3.32 1.15 18.76
CA GLY A 453 2.90 -0.19 18.34
C GLY A 453 2.07 -0.24 17.05
N LYS A 454 1.74 0.92 16.44
CA LYS A 454 0.88 0.98 15.25
C LYS A 454 1.65 0.77 13.94
N ARG A 455 2.95 1.07 13.90
CA ARG A 455 3.86 0.98 12.74
C ARG A 455 5.32 0.82 13.22
N LYS A 456 6.22 0.37 12.35
CA LYS A 456 7.67 0.44 12.62
C LYS A 456 8.13 1.91 12.66
N GLY A 457 9.12 2.21 13.50
CA GLY A 457 9.84 3.49 13.45
C GLY A 457 10.57 3.64 12.13
N ALA A 458 10.69 4.87 11.63
CA ALA A 458 11.36 5.17 10.37
C ALA A 458 12.02 6.56 10.41
N MET A 459 13.32 6.59 10.14
CA MET A 459 14.17 7.79 10.15
C MET A 459 15.04 7.77 8.90
N CYS A 460 15.36 8.94 8.34
CA CYS A 460 16.29 9.09 7.24
C CYS A 460 17.44 10.03 7.63
N ALA A 461 18.66 9.51 7.67
CA ALA A 461 19.85 10.33 7.84
C ALA A 461 20.27 10.96 6.49
N TYR A 462 20.63 12.24 6.52
CA TYR A 462 21.18 12.99 5.39
C TYR A 462 22.64 13.36 5.67
N LEU A 463 23.47 13.26 4.64
CA LEU A 463 24.89 13.63 4.71
C LEU A 463 25.35 14.31 3.41
N GLU A 464 26.09 15.41 3.52
CA GLU A 464 26.67 16.08 2.35
C GLU A 464 27.83 15.32 1.71
N THR A 465 27.93 15.40 0.38
CA THR A 465 28.85 14.57 -0.42
C THR A 465 30.34 14.87 -0.21
N TRP A 466 30.70 15.99 0.43
CA TRP A 466 32.08 16.32 0.81
C TRP A 466 32.46 15.83 2.21
N HIS A 467 31.55 15.26 2.99
CA HIS A 467 31.84 14.79 4.33
C HIS A 467 32.88 13.65 4.31
N ILE A 468 33.88 13.69 5.20
CA ILE A 468 34.98 12.70 5.21
C ILE A 468 34.48 11.24 5.38
N ASP A 469 33.40 11.03 6.14
CA ASP A 469 32.78 9.71 6.34
C ASP A 469 31.85 9.27 5.19
N ILE A 470 31.69 10.06 4.11
CA ILE A 470 30.69 9.78 3.05
C ILE A 470 30.83 8.36 2.50
N GLU A 471 32.06 7.88 2.28
CA GLU A 471 32.28 6.53 1.75
C GLU A 471 31.76 5.43 2.68
N GLU A 472 31.82 5.61 4.00
CA GLU A 472 31.29 4.64 4.96
C GLU A 472 29.77 4.76 5.11
N PHE A 473 29.25 5.99 5.01
CA PHE A 473 27.82 6.28 4.98
C PHE A 473 27.10 5.59 3.81
N LEU A 474 27.74 5.52 2.64
CA LEU A 474 27.21 4.77 1.48
C LEU A 474 27.06 3.26 1.76
N ASP A 475 27.86 2.67 2.65
CA ASP A 475 27.87 1.23 2.93
C ASP A 475 26.92 0.81 4.10
N LEU A 476 26.24 1.77 4.75
CA LEU A 476 25.43 1.54 5.97
C LEU A 476 24.29 0.52 5.82
N ARG A 477 23.77 0.35 4.61
CA ARG A 477 22.63 -0.53 4.28
C ARG A 477 23.00 -1.84 3.60
N LYS A 478 24.30 -2.19 3.57
CA LYS A 478 24.75 -3.49 3.07
C LYS A 478 24.38 -4.62 4.02
N ASN A 479 23.78 -5.66 3.47
CA ASN A 479 23.44 -6.91 4.18
C ASN A 479 24.66 -7.66 4.73
N THR A 480 25.88 -7.34 4.28
CA THR A 480 27.14 -7.98 4.70
C THR A 480 28.19 -6.96 5.16
N GLY A 481 29.12 -7.41 6.01
CA GLY A 481 30.23 -6.61 6.56
C GLY A 481 30.24 -6.59 8.08
N ASP A 482 30.93 -5.60 8.68
CA ASP A 482 30.90 -5.38 10.12
C ASP A 482 29.57 -4.75 10.56
N GLU A 483 28.78 -5.49 11.33
CA GLU A 483 27.48 -5.07 11.86
C GLU A 483 27.56 -3.82 12.75
N ARG A 484 28.73 -3.53 13.37
CA ARG A 484 28.95 -2.28 14.11
C ARG A 484 28.90 -1.04 13.21
N ARG A 485 28.99 -1.23 11.89
CA ARG A 485 29.00 -0.19 10.85
C ARG A 485 27.79 -0.34 9.91
N ARG A 486 26.66 -0.85 10.43
CA ARG A 486 25.40 -1.03 9.68
C ARG A 486 24.19 -0.50 10.43
N THR A 487 23.24 0.06 9.69
CA THR A 487 21.98 0.63 10.22
C THR A 487 20.81 0.17 9.37
N HIS A 488 20.45 -1.11 9.47
CA HIS A 488 19.46 -1.76 8.60
C HIS A 488 18.06 -1.15 8.66
N ASP A 489 17.68 -0.58 9.81
CA ASP A 489 16.35 -0.02 10.08
C ASP A 489 16.25 1.49 9.80
N MET A 490 17.37 2.15 9.49
CA MET A 490 17.43 3.58 9.17
C MET A 490 17.64 3.81 7.68
N ASN A 491 16.86 4.69 7.07
CA ASN A 491 17.08 5.14 5.69
C ASN A 491 18.25 6.13 5.62
N THR A 492 18.84 6.28 4.44
CA THR A 492 19.93 7.23 4.20
C THR A 492 19.73 7.98 2.89
N ALA A 493 20.19 9.23 2.81
CA ALA A 493 20.15 10.07 1.63
C ALA A 493 21.42 10.93 1.48
N ASN A 494 21.85 11.13 0.24
CA ASN A 494 22.94 12.05 -0.10
C ASN A 494 22.37 13.46 -0.30
N TRP A 495 22.93 14.46 0.39
CA TRP A 495 22.64 15.88 0.17
C TRP A 495 23.72 16.47 -0.77
N ILE A 496 23.41 16.53 -2.07
CA ILE A 496 24.43 16.74 -3.11
C ILE A 496 24.48 18.22 -3.52
N PRO A 497 25.62 18.92 -3.36
CA PRO A 497 25.82 20.24 -3.96
C PRO A 497 26.04 20.12 -5.48
N ASP A 498 25.59 21.12 -6.24
CA ASP A 498 25.71 21.19 -7.70
C ASP A 498 27.19 21.07 -8.14
N LEU A 499 28.12 21.65 -7.38
CA LEU A 499 29.56 21.52 -7.64
C LEU A 499 30.02 20.06 -7.76
N PHE A 500 29.49 19.14 -6.95
CA PHE A 500 29.83 17.73 -7.08
C PHE A 500 29.40 17.17 -8.44
N MET A 501 28.19 17.49 -8.88
CA MET A 501 27.68 17.09 -10.20
C MET A 501 28.45 17.75 -11.35
N GLU A 502 28.93 18.98 -11.18
CA GLU A 502 29.83 19.62 -12.13
C GLU A 502 31.21 18.95 -12.20
N ARG A 503 31.77 18.53 -11.05
CA ARG A 503 33.02 17.75 -11.00
C ARG A 503 32.83 16.36 -11.61
N VAL A 504 31.66 15.72 -11.45
CA VAL A 504 31.29 14.48 -12.17
C VAL A 504 31.24 14.72 -13.69
N ALA A 505 30.54 15.77 -14.14
CA ALA A 505 30.39 16.11 -15.56
C ALA A 505 31.74 16.47 -16.23
N SER A 506 32.66 17.07 -15.49
CA SER A 506 34.00 17.46 -15.96
C SER A 506 35.11 16.43 -15.70
N ASN A 507 34.79 15.28 -15.09
CA ASN A 507 35.76 14.27 -14.64
C ASN A 507 36.85 14.85 -13.70
N GLY A 508 36.45 15.78 -12.84
CA GLY A 508 37.31 16.48 -11.88
C GLY A 508 37.59 15.70 -10.59
N LYS A 509 38.45 16.28 -9.76
CA LYS A 509 38.70 15.84 -8.39
C LYS A 509 37.62 16.34 -7.45
N TRP A 510 37.45 15.60 -6.35
CA TRP A 510 36.59 15.97 -5.24
C TRP A 510 37.36 15.76 -3.94
N THR A 511 37.33 16.75 -3.06
CA THR A 511 38.04 16.71 -1.77
C THR A 511 37.02 16.53 -0.65
N LEU A 512 37.27 15.53 0.19
CA LEU A 512 36.49 15.26 1.39
C LEU A 512 37.14 15.99 2.57
N PHE A 513 36.30 16.54 3.45
CA PHE A 513 36.69 17.33 4.61
C PHE A 513 35.91 16.87 5.84
N SER A 514 36.48 17.08 7.03
CA SER A 514 35.70 17.03 8.25
C SER A 514 35.08 18.42 8.59
N PRO A 515 33.81 18.48 9.02
CA PRO A 515 33.10 19.74 9.27
C PRO A 515 33.76 20.70 10.26
N GLU A 516 34.47 20.24 11.28
CA GLU A 516 35.07 21.13 12.29
C GLU A 516 36.26 21.96 11.75
N GLU A 517 36.93 21.48 10.70
CA GLU A 517 37.94 22.25 9.96
C GLU A 517 37.32 23.11 8.83
N THR A 518 36.05 22.88 8.48
CA THR A 518 35.34 23.51 7.36
C THR A 518 33.90 23.96 7.68
N PRO A 519 33.61 24.56 8.87
CA PRO A 519 32.26 24.66 9.41
C PRO A 519 31.30 25.55 8.60
N GLU A 520 31.85 26.43 7.75
CA GLU A 520 31.08 27.33 6.90
C GLU A 520 30.44 26.60 5.69
N LEU A 521 30.88 25.39 5.33
CA LEU A 521 30.41 24.71 4.11
C LEU A 521 28.94 24.29 4.16
N HIS A 522 28.45 23.83 5.32
CA HIS A 522 27.09 23.33 5.44
C HIS A 522 26.04 24.45 5.29
N GLU A 523 26.32 25.62 5.88
CA GLU A 523 25.48 26.83 5.83
C GLU A 523 25.47 27.52 4.45
N LEU A 524 26.39 27.17 3.55
CA LEU A 524 26.52 27.79 2.23
C LEU A 524 25.97 26.90 1.10
N TYR A 525 25.42 27.53 0.07
CA TYR A 525 24.92 26.90 -1.15
C TYR A 525 25.32 27.70 -2.40
N GLY A 526 25.12 27.12 -3.59
CA GLY A 526 25.38 27.74 -4.90
C GLY A 526 26.82 28.23 -5.06
N GLN A 527 26.99 29.39 -5.72
CA GLN A 527 28.29 30.00 -5.99
C GLN A 527 29.03 30.45 -4.72
N ALA A 528 28.33 30.67 -3.61
CA ALA A 528 28.95 30.96 -2.32
C ALA A 528 29.61 29.71 -1.73
N PHE A 529 28.93 28.56 -1.78
CA PHE A 529 29.51 27.26 -1.46
C PHE A 529 30.72 26.96 -2.34
N CYS A 530 30.59 27.11 -3.67
CA CYS A 530 31.66 26.77 -4.62
C CYS A 530 32.98 27.49 -4.29
N LYS A 531 32.93 28.81 -4.11
CA LYS A 531 34.11 29.62 -3.76
C LYS A 531 34.73 29.22 -2.42
N LYS A 532 33.90 28.89 -1.42
CA LYS A 532 34.39 28.51 -0.09
C LYS A 532 34.99 27.11 -0.09
N TYR A 533 34.38 26.18 -0.81
CA TYR A 533 34.86 24.82 -1.02
C TYR A 533 36.23 24.82 -1.71
N GLU A 534 36.37 25.55 -2.82
CA GLU A 534 37.64 25.65 -3.56
C GLU A 534 38.75 26.33 -2.74
N TYR A 535 38.40 27.28 -1.87
CA TYR A 535 39.34 27.86 -0.89
C TYR A 535 39.83 26.80 0.12
N TYR A 536 38.97 25.92 0.63
CA TYR A 536 39.41 24.82 1.48
C TYR A 536 40.19 23.74 0.70
N GLU A 537 39.90 23.50 -0.58
CA GLU A 537 40.74 22.62 -1.42
C GLU A 537 42.17 23.18 -1.55
N GLN A 538 42.33 24.50 -1.71
CA GLN A 538 43.64 25.15 -1.72
C GLN A 538 44.36 25.01 -0.37
N LYS A 539 43.65 25.15 0.75
CA LYS A 539 44.23 24.95 2.09
C LYS A 539 44.64 23.50 2.37
N ALA A 540 43.86 22.53 1.92
CA ALA A 540 44.23 21.12 1.99
C ALA A 540 45.51 20.84 1.20
N GLN A 541 45.63 21.40 -0.01
CA GLN A 541 46.84 21.28 -0.85
C GLN A 541 48.06 21.98 -0.22
N ALA A 542 47.87 23.07 0.52
CA ALA A 542 48.91 23.74 1.29
C ALA A 542 49.30 23.00 2.60
N GLY A 543 48.58 21.95 2.98
CA GLY A 543 48.78 21.23 4.24
C GLY A 543 48.27 21.96 5.49
N GLU A 544 47.41 22.97 5.32
CA GLU A 544 46.81 23.75 6.42
C GLU A 544 45.63 23.02 7.10
N LEU A 545 45.01 22.05 6.42
CA LEU A 545 43.92 21.23 6.94
C LEU A 545 44.42 19.80 7.17
N ARG A 546 44.04 19.17 8.28
CA ARG A 546 44.63 17.89 8.72
C ARG A 546 43.79 16.70 8.29
N ASN A 547 42.46 16.80 8.34
CA ASN A 547 41.55 15.70 8.06
C ASN A 547 40.89 15.87 6.68
N THR A 548 41.66 15.57 5.63
CA THR A 548 41.19 15.69 4.23
C THR A 548 41.58 14.49 3.38
N LYS A 549 40.74 14.18 2.37
CA LYS A 549 40.99 13.08 1.43
C LYS A 549 40.51 13.45 0.04
N GLN A 550 41.40 13.44 -0.96
CA GLN A 550 41.01 13.70 -2.35
C GLN A 550 40.68 12.39 -3.10
N VAL A 551 39.57 12.39 -3.82
CA VAL A 551 39.07 11.30 -4.67
C VAL A 551 38.74 11.82 -6.09
N ASN A 552 38.44 10.91 -7.02
CA ASN A 552 37.82 11.30 -8.30
C ASN A 552 36.30 11.41 -8.08
N ALA A 553 35.67 12.49 -8.55
CA ALA A 553 34.22 12.67 -8.41
C ALA A 553 33.44 11.51 -9.07
N ASN A 554 33.91 11.04 -10.22
CA ASN A 554 33.31 9.92 -10.96
C ASN A 554 33.39 8.57 -10.24
N ASP A 555 34.40 8.34 -9.39
CA ASP A 555 34.52 7.07 -8.66
C ASP A 555 33.61 7.07 -7.42
N LEU A 556 33.49 8.20 -6.72
CA LEU A 556 32.51 8.37 -5.65
C LEU A 556 31.08 8.28 -6.21
N TRP A 557 30.78 8.91 -7.33
CA TRP A 557 29.48 8.83 -8.00
C TRP A 557 29.12 7.40 -8.43
N ARG A 558 30.07 6.64 -8.99
CA ARG A 558 29.89 5.21 -9.27
C ARG A 558 29.59 4.41 -8.00
N LYS A 559 30.25 4.71 -6.87
CA LYS A 559 29.95 4.07 -5.58
C LYS A 559 28.53 4.41 -5.11
N MET A 560 28.13 5.68 -5.16
CA MET A 560 26.77 6.14 -4.79
C MET A 560 25.69 5.38 -5.57
N LEU A 561 25.81 5.34 -6.91
CA LEU A 561 24.87 4.63 -7.76
C LEU A 561 24.92 3.10 -7.56
N GLY A 562 26.10 2.53 -7.31
CA GLY A 562 26.26 1.11 -7.00
C GLY A 562 25.53 0.70 -5.72
N MET A 563 25.64 1.49 -4.65
CA MET A 563 24.96 1.22 -3.38
C MET A 563 23.44 1.43 -3.48
N LEU A 564 23.01 2.46 -4.22
CA LEU A 564 21.60 2.71 -4.49
C LEU A 564 20.96 1.55 -5.27
N PHE A 565 21.71 0.91 -6.18
CA PHE A 565 21.28 -0.31 -6.85
C PHE A 565 21.27 -1.54 -5.93
N GLU A 566 22.34 -1.75 -5.14
CA GLU A 566 22.50 -2.94 -4.28
C GLU A 566 21.55 -2.95 -3.07
N THR A 567 21.25 -1.78 -2.50
CA THR A 567 20.59 -1.63 -1.18
C THR A 567 19.36 -0.73 -1.17
N GLY A 568 19.03 -0.11 -2.33
CA GLY A 568 18.00 0.94 -2.42
C GLY A 568 18.40 2.27 -1.77
N HIS A 569 19.65 2.41 -1.32
CA HIS A 569 20.15 3.53 -0.51
C HIS A 569 21.63 3.84 -0.78
N PRO A 570 22.13 5.05 -0.46
CA PRO A 570 21.35 6.21 -0.04
C PRO A 570 20.67 6.90 -1.23
N TRP A 571 19.52 7.55 -0.99
CA TRP A 571 18.79 8.30 -2.03
C TRP A 571 19.58 9.50 -2.57
N ILE A 572 19.12 10.08 -3.69
CA ILE A 572 19.79 11.19 -4.39
C ILE A 572 18.93 12.45 -4.26
N THR A 573 19.43 13.43 -3.50
CA THR A 573 18.78 14.72 -3.27
C THR A 573 19.77 15.87 -3.46
N PHE A 574 19.31 17.01 -3.97
CA PHE A 574 20.19 18.09 -4.45
C PHE A 574 20.06 19.35 -3.58
N LYS A 575 21.14 19.72 -2.88
CA LYS A 575 21.19 20.82 -1.90
C LYS A 575 20.83 22.17 -2.50
N ASP A 576 21.49 22.53 -3.60
CA ASP A 576 21.41 23.86 -4.19
C ASP A 576 20.03 24.20 -4.78
N PRO A 577 19.36 23.33 -5.58
CA PRO A 577 18.00 23.63 -6.05
C PRO A 577 16.97 23.61 -4.91
N CYS A 578 17.24 22.94 -3.77
CA CYS A 578 16.40 23.07 -2.58
C CYS A 578 16.56 24.45 -1.93
N ASN A 579 17.79 24.92 -1.75
CA ASN A 579 18.08 26.20 -1.09
C ASN A 579 17.76 27.41 -1.99
N ILE A 580 18.35 27.51 -3.19
CA ILE A 580 18.19 28.64 -4.14
C ILE A 580 16.71 28.92 -4.50
N ARG A 581 15.86 27.89 -4.40
CA ARG A 581 14.43 27.96 -4.69
C ARG A 581 13.53 27.91 -3.45
N SER A 582 14.10 27.90 -2.24
CA SER A 582 13.33 27.97 -0.99
C SER A 582 12.78 29.39 -0.79
N PRO A 583 11.48 29.59 -0.50
CA PRO A 583 10.95 30.90 -0.16
C PRO A 583 11.54 31.52 1.12
N GLN A 584 12.20 30.71 1.95
CA GLN A 584 12.67 31.05 3.31
C GLN A 584 14.19 31.30 3.42
N GLN A 585 14.90 31.50 2.30
CA GLN A 585 16.36 31.75 2.25
C GLN A 585 16.83 32.93 3.12
N HIS A 586 15.95 33.89 3.42
CA HIS A 586 16.28 35.09 4.20
C HIS A 586 16.37 34.87 5.72
N VAL A 587 15.95 33.70 6.22
CA VAL A 587 15.82 33.42 7.65
C VAL A 587 16.40 32.06 8.10
N GLY A 588 17.07 31.35 7.19
CA GLY A 588 17.79 30.10 7.49
C GLY A 588 18.11 29.29 6.24
N VAL A 589 18.66 28.09 6.45
CA VAL A 589 19.15 27.18 5.42
C VAL A 589 18.36 25.86 5.46
N VAL A 590 18.14 25.25 4.30
CA VAL A 590 17.58 23.90 4.18
C VAL A 590 18.75 22.91 4.22
N HIS A 591 18.97 22.31 5.40
CA HIS A 591 20.06 21.38 5.66
C HIS A 591 19.84 19.96 5.11
N SER A 592 18.58 19.56 4.94
CA SER A 592 18.19 18.23 4.47
C SER A 592 16.76 18.25 3.92
N SER A 593 16.28 17.08 3.49
CA SER A 593 14.86 16.81 3.29
C SER A 593 14.33 15.86 4.37
N ASN A 594 13.04 15.58 4.37
CA ASN A 594 12.39 14.63 5.29
C ASN A 594 12.59 13.15 4.91
N LEU A 595 11.99 12.24 5.70
CA LEU A 595 11.89 10.79 5.46
C LEU A 595 11.44 10.40 4.04
N CYS A 596 10.60 11.19 3.38
CA CYS A 596 10.01 10.86 2.08
C CYS A 596 10.54 11.73 0.91
N THR A 597 11.57 12.55 1.14
CA THR A 597 12.26 13.38 0.13
C THR A 597 11.46 14.52 -0.54
N GLU A 598 10.27 14.89 -0.05
CA GLU A 598 9.43 15.95 -0.65
C GLU A 598 9.48 17.31 0.07
N ILE A 599 10.03 17.38 1.29
CA ILE A 599 9.97 18.57 2.16
C ILE A 599 11.32 19.26 2.25
N THR A 600 11.34 20.55 1.95
CA THR A 600 12.57 21.37 1.91
C THR A 600 12.38 22.61 2.78
N LEU A 601 12.43 22.41 4.09
CA LEU A 601 12.18 23.43 5.12
C LEU A 601 13.46 23.70 5.92
N ASN A 602 13.60 24.93 6.40
CA ASN A 602 14.76 25.33 7.20
C ASN A 602 14.75 24.63 8.56
N THR A 603 15.94 24.29 9.08
CA THR A 603 16.14 23.76 10.43
C THR A 603 17.25 24.54 11.13
N THR A 604 17.21 24.62 12.47
CA THR A 604 18.29 25.16 13.30
C THR A 604 18.33 24.41 14.62
N ASP A 605 19.35 24.67 15.47
CA ASP A 605 19.42 24.14 16.83
C ASP A 605 18.17 24.49 17.69
N ASP A 606 17.47 25.56 17.33
CA ASP A 606 16.24 26.03 17.98
C ASP A 606 14.95 25.68 17.21
N GLU A 607 15.03 25.12 15.99
CA GLU A 607 13.87 24.93 15.10
C GLU A 607 13.89 23.58 14.38
N ILE A 608 12.98 22.70 14.82
CA ILE A 608 12.63 21.44 14.15
C ILE A 608 11.51 21.76 13.16
N ALA A 609 11.71 21.54 11.87
CA ALA A 609 10.67 21.80 10.89
C ALA A 609 9.54 20.76 11.00
N VAL A 610 8.31 21.19 10.73
CA VAL A 610 7.11 20.36 10.80
C VAL A 610 6.39 20.43 9.46
N CYS A 611 6.00 19.29 8.91
CA CYS A 611 5.23 19.24 7.68
C CYS A 611 3.75 18.88 7.92
N ASN A 612 2.87 19.75 7.43
CA ASN A 612 1.41 19.65 7.54
C ASN A 612 0.85 19.30 6.15
N LEU A 613 0.46 18.03 5.94
CA LEU A 613 0.22 17.44 4.62
C LEU A 613 -1.26 17.14 4.31
N GLY A 614 -1.61 17.24 3.02
CA GLY A 614 -2.82 16.69 2.43
C GLY A 614 -2.69 16.53 0.91
N SER A 615 -3.64 15.87 0.25
CA SER A 615 -3.55 15.62 -1.20
C SER A 615 -4.88 15.74 -1.94
N VAL A 616 -4.85 16.45 -3.06
CA VAL A 616 -5.98 16.57 -4.00
C VAL A 616 -6.14 15.28 -4.78
N ASN A 617 -7.37 14.77 -4.89
CA ASN A 617 -7.70 13.62 -5.71
C ASN A 617 -7.92 14.07 -7.17
N LEU A 618 -6.86 14.03 -7.98
CA LEU A 618 -6.89 14.61 -9.33
C LEU A 618 -7.99 13.98 -10.23
N PRO A 619 -8.25 12.65 -10.20
CA PRO A 619 -9.38 12.03 -10.91
C PRO A 619 -10.75 12.61 -10.62
N GLN A 620 -11.00 13.18 -9.42
CA GLN A 620 -12.29 13.82 -9.11
C GLN A 620 -12.46 15.19 -9.76
N HIS A 621 -11.40 15.72 -10.35
CA HIS A 621 -11.35 17.02 -11.03
C HIS A 621 -11.23 16.86 -12.55
N ILE A 622 -11.40 15.64 -13.09
CA ILE A 622 -11.42 15.38 -14.53
C ILE A 622 -12.88 15.27 -15.00
N SER A 623 -13.27 16.22 -15.84
CA SER A 623 -14.53 16.26 -16.58
C SER A 623 -14.37 15.59 -17.95
N LYS A 624 -15.42 15.65 -18.80
CA LYS A 624 -15.32 15.21 -20.20
C LYS A 624 -14.41 16.11 -21.05
N ASP A 625 -14.27 17.37 -20.64
CA ASP A 625 -13.55 18.42 -21.37
C ASP A 625 -12.12 18.64 -20.80
N GLY A 626 -11.66 17.73 -19.94
CA GLY A 626 -10.38 17.82 -19.24
C GLY A 626 -10.52 18.32 -17.78
N LEU A 627 -9.50 19.03 -17.29
CA LEU A 627 -9.40 19.49 -15.91
C LEU A 627 -10.46 20.56 -15.56
N ASP A 628 -11.28 20.30 -14.55
CA ASP A 628 -12.26 21.24 -13.99
C ASP A 628 -11.57 22.22 -13.03
N TYR A 629 -11.07 23.32 -13.60
CA TYR A 629 -10.41 24.40 -12.86
C TYR A 629 -11.29 25.01 -11.76
N ALA A 630 -12.61 25.13 -11.96
CA ALA A 630 -13.52 25.77 -11.02
C ALA A 630 -13.86 24.87 -9.81
N LYS A 631 -13.88 23.55 -10.01
CA LYS A 631 -13.90 22.61 -8.88
C LYS A 631 -12.54 22.57 -8.18
N LEU A 632 -11.44 22.56 -8.93
CA LEU A 632 -10.09 22.50 -8.38
C LEU A 632 -9.76 23.70 -7.49
N GLU A 633 -10.12 24.92 -7.92
CA GLU A 633 -9.97 26.15 -7.13
C GLU A 633 -10.69 26.06 -5.77
N ARG A 634 -11.94 25.60 -5.77
CA ARG A 634 -12.73 25.42 -4.53
C ARG A 634 -12.10 24.38 -3.61
N THR A 635 -11.76 23.20 -4.14
CA THR A 635 -11.08 22.12 -3.39
C THR A 635 -9.80 22.62 -2.73
N ILE A 636 -8.96 23.35 -3.46
CA ILE A 636 -7.67 23.83 -2.96
C ILE A 636 -7.85 24.96 -1.94
N THR A 637 -8.82 25.86 -2.15
CA THR A 637 -9.10 26.96 -1.22
C THR A 637 -9.50 26.42 0.15
N THR A 638 -10.43 25.47 0.19
CA THR A 638 -10.83 24.79 1.43
C THR A 638 -9.68 23.97 2.03
N ALA A 639 -8.95 23.19 1.21
CA ALA A 639 -7.83 22.39 1.67
C ALA A 639 -6.69 23.21 2.30
N MET A 640 -6.34 24.36 1.71
CA MET A 640 -5.32 25.26 2.27
C MET A 640 -5.74 25.81 3.64
N ARG A 641 -7.04 26.12 3.83
CA ARG A 641 -7.56 26.53 5.15
C ARG A 641 -7.50 25.40 6.17
N MET A 642 -7.87 24.17 5.77
CA MET A 642 -7.73 22.99 6.62
C MET A 642 -6.27 22.77 7.07
N LEU A 643 -5.30 22.93 6.17
CA LEU A 643 -3.87 22.78 6.48
C LEU A 643 -3.31 23.94 7.33
N ASP A 644 -3.80 25.18 7.17
CA ASP A 644 -3.44 26.27 8.07
C ASP A 644 -4.03 26.06 9.48
N ASN A 645 -5.24 25.48 9.60
CA ASN A 645 -5.86 25.14 10.88
C ASN A 645 -5.10 24.02 11.62
N VAL A 646 -4.52 23.05 10.89
CA VAL A 646 -3.66 22.01 11.48
C VAL A 646 -2.54 22.62 12.32
N ILE A 647 -1.91 23.70 11.85
CA ILE A 647 -0.76 24.32 12.53
C ILE A 647 -1.12 24.82 13.94
N ASP A 648 -2.31 25.40 14.10
CA ASP A 648 -2.75 25.99 15.38
C ASP A 648 -3.36 24.95 16.33
N TYR A 649 -4.01 23.89 15.81
CA TYR A 649 -4.63 22.84 16.62
C TYR A 649 -3.68 21.67 16.96
N ASN A 650 -2.61 21.45 16.19
CA ASN A 650 -1.69 20.33 16.37
C ASN A 650 -1.02 20.33 17.76
N PHE A 651 -0.99 19.16 18.40
CA PHE A 651 -0.19 18.91 19.59
C PHE A 651 1.30 18.80 19.22
N TYR A 652 2.18 19.49 19.96
CA TYR A 652 3.63 19.43 19.74
C TYR A 652 4.31 18.80 20.95
N SER A 653 4.97 17.65 20.75
CA SER A 653 5.72 16.97 21.81
C SER A 653 7.03 17.66 22.19
N VAL A 654 7.60 18.45 21.27
CA VAL A 654 8.85 19.21 21.45
C VAL A 654 8.65 20.70 21.12
N PRO A 655 9.19 21.66 21.91
CA PRO A 655 8.91 23.08 21.76
C PRO A 655 9.50 23.71 20.49
N GLN A 656 10.63 23.20 19.99
CA GLN A 656 11.29 23.65 18.76
C GLN A 656 10.38 23.45 17.54
N ALA A 657 9.64 22.34 17.49
CA ALA A 657 8.66 22.05 16.45
C ALA A 657 7.50 23.04 16.46
N ARG A 658 6.98 23.40 17.66
CA ARG A 658 5.95 24.43 17.81
C ARG A 658 6.45 25.81 17.39
N ARG A 659 7.70 26.15 17.74
CA ARG A 659 8.35 27.41 17.38
C ARG A 659 8.43 27.57 15.86
N SER A 660 9.01 26.59 15.17
CA SER A 660 9.16 26.61 13.70
C SER A 660 7.80 26.70 12.99
N ASN A 661 6.85 25.82 13.35
CA ASN A 661 5.57 25.74 12.64
C ASN A 661 4.73 27.02 12.81
N LEU A 662 4.75 27.67 13.98
CA LEU A 662 4.06 28.95 14.18
C LEU A 662 4.79 30.15 13.53
N ARG A 663 6.12 30.12 13.43
CA ARG A 663 6.96 31.21 12.87
C ARG A 663 6.93 31.28 11.34
N HIS A 664 6.79 30.14 10.68
CA HIS A 664 6.86 30.00 9.23
C HIS A 664 5.55 29.51 8.59
N ARG A 665 4.75 28.75 9.33
CA ARG A 665 3.47 28.18 8.89
C ARG A 665 3.51 27.38 7.57
N PRO A 666 4.51 26.51 7.33
CA PRO A 666 4.60 25.75 6.08
C PRO A 666 3.48 24.72 5.97
N VAL A 667 2.92 24.53 4.78
CA VAL A 667 2.01 23.43 4.47
C VAL A 667 2.45 22.74 3.18
N GLY A 668 2.01 21.50 2.97
CA GLY A 668 2.29 20.75 1.75
C GLY A 668 1.01 20.17 1.16
N ILE A 669 0.41 20.89 0.22
CA ILE A 669 -0.62 20.33 -0.65
C ILE A 669 0.05 19.53 -1.78
N GLY A 670 -0.30 18.25 -1.86
CA GLY A 670 0.11 17.34 -2.93
C GLY A 670 -1.07 16.93 -3.80
N LEU A 671 -0.85 15.92 -4.63
CA LEU A 671 -1.88 15.29 -5.46
C LEU A 671 -1.78 13.77 -5.40
N MET A 672 -2.88 13.09 -5.71
CA MET A 672 -2.97 11.64 -5.89
C MET A 672 -3.87 11.28 -7.08
N GLY A 673 -3.76 10.04 -7.56
CA GLY A 673 -4.51 9.58 -8.72
C GLY A 673 -4.01 10.13 -10.06
N PHE A 674 -2.74 10.56 -10.18
CA PHE A 674 -2.23 11.13 -11.43
C PHE A 674 -2.40 10.18 -12.63
N GLN A 675 -2.00 8.91 -12.48
CA GLN A 675 -2.17 7.87 -13.49
C GLN A 675 -3.65 7.64 -13.83
N ASP A 676 -4.55 7.70 -12.85
CA ASP A 676 -5.99 7.56 -13.05
C ASP A 676 -6.59 8.76 -13.81
N ALA A 677 -6.05 9.97 -13.58
CA ALA A 677 -6.42 11.17 -14.34
C ALA A 677 -5.95 11.10 -15.80
N LEU A 678 -4.78 10.47 -16.06
CA LEU A 678 -4.35 10.14 -17.43
C LEU A 678 -5.30 9.12 -18.08
N TYR A 679 -5.70 8.05 -17.37
CA TYR A 679 -6.65 7.06 -17.90
C TYR A 679 -8.00 7.67 -18.29
N LYS A 680 -8.55 8.55 -17.44
CA LYS A 680 -9.81 9.29 -17.74
C LYS A 680 -9.72 10.17 -18.98
N GLN A 681 -8.54 10.68 -19.31
CA GLN A 681 -8.28 11.49 -20.50
C GLN A 681 -7.75 10.67 -21.70
N ASN A 682 -7.66 9.34 -21.55
CA ASN A 682 -7.11 8.43 -22.55
C ASN A 682 -5.64 8.72 -22.95
N ILE A 683 -4.84 9.17 -21.98
CA ILE A 683 -3.41 9.50 -22.16
C ILE A 683 -2.54 8.35 -21.62
N ALA A 684 -1.48 7.98 -22.34
CA ALA A 684 -0.43 7.07 -21.88
C ALA A 684 0.65 7.83 -21.08
N TYR A 685 1.22 7.26 -20.01
CA TYR A 685 2.22 7.98 -19.20
C TYR A 685 3.48 8.33 -20.03
N SER A 686 3.94 7.41 -20.88
CA SER A 686 5.08 7.61 -21.80
C SER A 686 4.74 8.50 -23.01
N SER A 687 4.28 9.73 -22.78
CA SER A 687 3.87 10.68 -23.83
C SER A 687 4.11 12.15 -23.47
N GLU A 688 4.25 13.00 -24.49
CA GLU A 688 4.30 14.45 -24.34
C GLU A 688 2.98 15.01 -23.80
N GLU A 689 1.85 14.38 -24.12
CA GLU A 689 0.54 14.71 -23.55
C GLU A 689 0.51 14.53 -22.03
N ALA A 690 1.14 13.48 -21.49
CA ALA A 690 1.26 13.27 -20.05
C ALA A 690 2.22 14.27 -19.40
N VAL A 691 3.33 14.62 -20.05
CA VAL A 691 4.26 15.67 -19.60
C VAL A 691 3.56 17.03 -19.56
N LYS A 692 2.80 17.39 -20.60
CA LYS A 692 2.00 18.61 -20.67
C LYS A 692 0.86 18.60 -19.64
N PHE A 693 0.21 17.47 -19.42
CA PHE A 693 -0.81 17.35 -18.38
C PHE A 693 -0.22 17.51 -16.97
N ALA A 694 0.96 16.92 -16.71
CA ALA A 694 1.71 17.13 -15.47
C ALA A 694 2.06 18.60 -15.24
N ASP A 695 2.34 19.33 -16.31
CA ASP A 695 2.63 20.76 -16.27
C ASP A 695 1.38 21.59 -15.90
N ILE A 696 0.34 21.56 -16.74
CA ILE A 696 -0.85 22.42 -16.57
C ILE A 696 -1.67 22.09 -15.30
N SER A 697 -1.67 20.83 -14.87
CA SER A 697 -2.38 20.43 -13.64
C SER A 697 -1.67 20.96 -12.40
N MET A 698 -0.34 20.94 -12.38
CA MET A 698 0.44 21.48 -11.27
C MET A 698 0.53 23.01 -11.31
N GLU A 699 0.54 23.63 -12.49
CA GLU A 699 0.39 25.09 -12.64
C GLU A 699 -0.91 25.57 -11.98
N ALA A 700 -2.03 24.90 -12.28
CA ALA A 700 -3.33 25.19 -11.68
C ALA A 700 -3.34 24.98 -10.17
N ILE A 701 -2.80 23.86 -9.68
CA ILE A 701 -2.70 23.59 -8.24
C ILE A 701 -1.90 24.69 -7.53
N SER A 702 -0.77 25.09 -8.11
CA SER A 702 0.12 26.11 -7.55
C SER A 702 -0.53 27.49 -7.52
N TYR A 703 -1.14 27.90 -8.63
CA TYR A 703 -1.85 29.17 -8.73
C TYR A 703 -2.96 29.28 -7.67
N PHE A 704 -3.80 28.25 -7.52
CA PHE A 704 -4.87 28.25 -6.53
C PHE A 704 -4.36 28.13 -5.08
N ALA A 705 -3.32 27.34 -4.82
CA ALA A 705 -2.74 27.19 -3.47
C ALA A 705 -2.11 28.50 -2.96
N ILE A 706 -1.34 29.17 -3.81
CA ILE A 706 -0.73 30.46 -3.51
C ILE A 706 -1.83 31.54 -3.38
N SER A 707 -2.82 31.54 -4.28
CA SER A 707 -3.99 32.44 -4.22
C SER A 707 -4.74 32.29 -2.88
N ALA A 708 -5.02 31.07 -2.44
CA ALA A 708 -5.71 30.78 -1.19
C ALA A 708 -4.88 31.12 0.06
N SER A 709 -3.56 30.88 0.05
CA SER A 709 -2.68 31.34 1.14
C SER A 709 -2.64 32.87 1.25
N SER A 710 -2.77 33.58 0.12
CA SER A 710 -2.87 35.05 0.11
C SER A 710 -4.24 35.56 0.59
N ASP A 711 -5.33 34.83 0.36
CA ASP A 711 -6.63 35.15 0.98
C ASP A 711 -6.61 34.90 2.50
N LEU A 712 -6.03 33.79 2.94
CA LEU A 712 -5.83 33.54 4.38
C LEU A 712 -4.90 34.60 5.01
N ALA A 713 -3.98 35.19 4.26
CA ALA A 713 -3.13 36.29 4.75
C ALA A 713 -3.91 37.58 4.99
N LYS A 714 -4.91 37.86 4.13
CA LYS A 714 -5.85 38.97 4.30
C LYS A 714 -6.74 38.76 5.53
N ASP A 715 -7.23 37.55 5.74
CA ASP A 715 -8.15 37.21 6.84
C ASP A 715 -7.46 37.09 8.21
N ARG A 716 -6.26 36.49 8.24
CA ARG A 716 -5.58 36.05 9.49
C ARG A 716 -4.21 36.72 9.72
N GLY A 717 -3.79 37.59 8.81
CA GLY A 717 -2.42 38.13 8.76
C GLY A 717 -1.43 37.15 8.10
N SER A 718 -0.39 37.73 7.49
CA SER A 718 0.75 36.96 6.95
C SER A 718 1.53 36.22 8.03
N TYR A 719 2.30 35.19 7.66
CA TYR A 719 3.15 34.49 8.63
C TYR A 719 4.26 35.41 9.20
N PRO A 720 4.71 35.22 10.45
CA PRO A 720 5.62 36.15 11.14
C PRO A 720 6.93 36.49 10.40
N THR A 721 7.43 35.56 9.59
CA THR A 721 8.69 35.72 8.82
C THR A 721 8.47 36.03 7.34
N TYR A 722 7.29 36.54 6.95
CA TYR A 722 7.00 36.87 5.55
C TYR A 722 7.93 37.94 4.97
N ALA A 723 8.28 38.98 5.73
CA ALA A 723 9.15 40.05 5.25
C ALA A 723 10.57 39.53 4.95
N GLY A 724 11.03 39.74 3.71
CA GLY A 724 12.32 39.24 3.21
C GLY A 724 12.23 37.94 2.40
N SER A 725 11.13 37.18 2.53
CA SER A 725 10.88 35.97 1.74
C SER A 725 10.83 36.24 0.24
N LEU A 726 11.05 35.20 -0.59
CA LEU A 726 10.86 35.30 -2.04
C LEU A 726 9.46 35.82 -2.40
N TRP A 727 8.42 35.39 -1.68
CA TRP A 727 7.05 35.89 -1.84
C TRP A 727 6.96 37.42 -1.68
N SER A 728 7.59 37.97 -0.64
CA SER A 728 7.61 39.42 -0.39
C SER A 728 8.42 40.21 -1.43
N GLN A 729 9.40 39.56 -2.07
CA GLN A 729 10.14 40.08 -3.21
C GLN A 729 9.37 39.96 -4.53
N GLY A 730 8.21 39.29 -4.54
CA GLY A 730 7.40 39.02 -5.73
C GLY A 730 7.96 37.90 -6.61
N ILE A 731 8.84 37.05 -6.08
CA ILE A 731 9.46 35.89 -6.73
C ILE A 731 8.66 34.64 -6.38
N LEU A 732 8.15 33.94 -7.40
CA LEU A 732 7.33 32.73 -7.28
C LEU A 732 8.13 31.49 -7.72
N PRO A 733 7.61 30.25 -7.58
CA PRO A 733 8.32 29.03 -7.94
C PRO A 733 8.82 29.01 -9.39
N ILE A 734 8.07 29.60 -10.32
CA ILE A 734 8.44 29.71 -11.74
C ILE A 734 9.66 30.62 -11.97
N ASP A 735 9.80 31.71 -11.21
CA ASP A 735 10.94 32.65 -11.35
C ASP A 735 12.19 32.16 -10.62
N SER A 736 12.01 31.34 -9.57
CA SER A 736 13.13 30.71 -8.87
C SER A 736 13.95 29.79 -9.80
N ILE A 737 13.40 29.37 -10.94
CA ILE A 737 14.13 28.68 -12.01
C ILE A 737 15.22 29.57 -12.60
N GLU A 738 14.96 30.88 -12.78
CA GLU A 738 15.99 31.82 -13.25
C GLU A 738 17.09 32.06 -12.22
N LEU A 739 16.76 32.00 -10.91
CA LEU A 739 17.77 32.08 -9.86
C LEU A 739 18.68 30.85 -9.93
N LEU A 740 18.11 29.65 -10.05
CA LEU A 740 18.87 28.41 -10.20
C LEU A 740 19.70 28.39 -11.49
N GLU A 741 19.17 28.89 -12.60
CA GLU A 741 19.89 29.01 -13.87
C GLU A 741 21.07 30.00 -13.79
N LYS A 742 20.93 31.11 -13.05
CA LYS A 742 22.02 32.07 -12.81
C LYS A 742 23.16 31.45 -11.98
N GLU A 743 22.82 30.64 -10.98
CA GLU A 743 23.79 29.97 -10.10
C GLU A 743 24.47 28.75 -10.77
N ARG A 744 23.72 27.93 -11.52
CA ARG A 744 24.18 26.66 -12.14
C ARG A 744 24.67 26.81 -13.60
N GLY A 745 24.25 27.87 -14.28
CA GLY A 745 24.62 28.15 -15.68
C GLY A 745 24.23 27.02 -16.65
N LYS A 746 25.19 26.65 -17.52
CA LYS A 746 24.98 25.82 -18.73
C LYS A 746 24.38 24.42 -18.52
N TYR A 747 24.34 23.93 -17.29
CA TYR A 747 23.80 22.59 -16.98
C TYR A 747 22.29 22.60 -16.71
N MET A 748 21.66 23.77 -16.60
CA MET A 748 20.22 23.89 -16.38
C MET A 748 19.44 23.75 -17.69
N GLN A 749 18.47 22.82 -17.74
CA GLN A 749 17.62 22.60 -18.92
C GLN A 749 16.16 22.30 -18.52
N GLN A 750 15.47 23.29 -17.97
CA GLN A 750 14.06 23.19 -17.62
C GLN A 750 13.21 24.08 -18.52
N ASP A 751 12.04 23.58 -18.93
CA ASP A 751 11.02 24.42 -19.58
C ASP A 751 10.59 25.58 -18.66
N LYS A 752 10.14 26.68 -19.25
CA LYS A 752 9.66 27.87 -18.52
C LYS A 752 8.29 28.35 -19.02
N SER A 753 7.57 27.52 -19.76
CA SER A 753 6.22 27.85 -20.24
C SER A 753 5.23 27.98 -19.08
N SER A 754 4.23 28.83 -19.29
CA SER A 754 3.13 29.12 -18.36
C SER A 754 1.84 29.39 -19.16
N THR A 755 0.69 29.17 -18.52
CA THR A 755 -0.64 29.36 -19.12
C THR A 755 -1.56 30.24 -18.27
N MET A 756 -1.21 30.54 -17.02
CA MET A 756 -2.02 31.34 -16.08
C MET A 756 -1.51 32.78 -15.89
N ASP A 757 -2.39 33.68 -15.40
CA ASP A 757 -2.09 35.08 -15.10
C ASP A 757 -1.33 35.27 -13.78
N TRP A 758 -0.06 34.87 -13.80
CA TRP A 758 0.85 35.02 -12.66
C TRP A 758 1.10 36.49 -12.27
N ALA A 759 0.87 37.46 -13.17
CA ALA A 759 1.04 38.88 -12.87
C ALA A 759 -0.05 39.38 -11.90
N LYS A 760 -1.31 39.01 -12.13
CA LYS A 760 -2.42 39.26 -11.20
C LYS A 760 -2.19 38.62 -9.83
N LEU A 761 -1.66 37.41 -9.80
CA LEU A 761 -1.37 36.72 -8.54
C LEU A 761 -0.23 37.40 -7.75
N ARG A 762 0.85 37.86 -8.40
CA ARG A 762 1.87 38.70 -7.75
C ARG A 762 1.29 39.97 -7.15
N ALA A 763 0.39 40.65 -7.87
CA ALA A 763 -0.26 41.85 -7.37
C ALA A 763 -1.06 41.55 -6.08
N LYS A 764 -1.83 40.46 -6.07
CA LYS A 764 -2.56 39.98 -4.88
C LYS A 764 -1.64 39.72 -3.69
N ILE A 765 -0.54 38.97 -3.90
CA ILE A 765 0.48 38.69 -2.87
C ILE A 765 1.10 39.98 -2.34
N LYS A 766 1.39 40.95 -3.21
CA LYS A 766 1.96 42.24 -2.80
C LYS A 766 0.99 43.07 -1.95
N THR A 767 -0.33 42.88 -2.11
CA THR A 767 -1.37 43.58 -1.33
C THR A 767 -1.71 42.88 -0.01
N HIS A 768 -1.87 41.56 0.02
CA HIS A 768 -2.33 40.81 1.21
C HIS A 768 -1.20 40.06 1.95
N GLY A 769 -0.08 39.81 1.28
CA GLY A 769 0.96 38.89 1.71
C GLY A 769 0.59 37.42 1.52
N MET A 770 1.21 36.55 2.34
CA MET A 770 1.05 35.10 2.33
C MET A 770 0.87 34.57 3.75
N ARG A 771 -0.05 33.61 3.95
CA ARG A 771 -0.29 32.98 5.26
C ARG A 771 0.73 31.90 5.59
N ASN A 772 1.33 31.29 4.59
CA ASN A 772 2.19 30.11 4.70
C ASN A 772 3.52 30.36 3.96
N SER A 773 4.65 29.97 4.56
CA SER A 773 5.96 30.10 3.90
C SER A 773 6.14 29.17 2.71
N ASN A 774 5.49 28.02 2.77
CA ASN A 774 5.48 26.98 1.76
C ASN A 774 4.06 26.44 1.67
N THR A 775 3.66 26.01 0.48
CA THR A 775 2.27 25.66 0.17
C THR A 775 2.14 24.29 -0.45
N MET A 776 3.14 23.79 -1.18
CA MET A 776 3.04 22.57 -1.99
C MET A 776 4.14 21.57 -1.68
N ALA A 777 3.78 20.29 -1.63
CA ALA A 777 4.71 19.16 -1.63
C ALA A 777 3.97 17.90 -2.07
N ILE A 778 4.52 17.14 -3.03
CA ILE A 778 3.91 15.87 -3.46
C ILE A 778 4.53 14.73 -2.66
N ALA A 779 3.90 14.40 -1.53
CA ALA A 779 4.26 13.29 -0.66
C ALA A 779 3.73 11.93 -1.19
N PRO A 780 4.24 10.78 -0.71
CA PRO A 780 3.71 9.47 -1.07
C PRO A 780 2.35 9.24 -0.41
N THR A 781 1.31 8.98 -1.20
CA THR A 781 -0.07 8.92 -0.69
C THR A 781 -0.55 7.51 -0.33
N ALA A 782 0.38 6.59 -0.06
CA ALA A 782 0.18 5.12 -0.06
C ALA A 782 -0.99 4.58 0.76
N THR A 783 -1.45 5.28 1.80
CA THR A 783 -2.68 4.90 2.55
C THR A 783 -3.91 5.69 2.11
N ILE A 784 -3.81 7.01 1.92
CA ILE A 784 -4.97 7.87 1.60
C ILE A 784 -5.50 7.65 0.16
N SER A 785 -4.64 7.21 -0.76
CA SER A 785 -5.07 6.79 -2.10
C SER A 785 -5.79 5.44 -2.08
N ASN A 786 -5.39 4.49 -1.21
CA ASN A 786 -6.15 3.25 -1.00
C ASN A 786 -7.55 3.54 -0.44
N ILE A 787 -7.64 4.44 0.57
CA ILE A 787 -8.91 4.89 1.16
C ILE A 787 -9.83 5.48 0.07
N SER A 788 -9.26 6.35 -0.78
CA SER A 788 -10.00 7.04 -1.86
C SER A 788 -10.21 6.18 -3.12
N GLY A 789 -9.59 4.99 -3.20
CA GLY A 789 -9.69 4.07 -4.34
C GLY A 789 -8.97 4.53 -5.62
N VAL A 790 -7.84 5.24 -5.52
CA VAL A 790 -7.09 5.80 -6.66
C VAL A 790 -5.59 5.46 -6.64
N SER A 791 -4.89 5.74 -7.75
CA SER A 791 -3.43 5.57 -7.87
C SER A 791 -2.64 6.39 -6.85
N GLN A 792 -1.43 5.93 -6.51
CA GLN A 792 -0.56 6.61 -5.55
C GLN A 792 0.06 7.86 -6.19
N SER A 793 0.02 8.99 -5.48
CA SER A 793 0.65 10.27 -5.81
C SER A 793 0.72 10.58 -7.32
N ILE A 794 1.94 10.58 -7.85
CA ILE A 794 2.34 10.77 -9.24
C ILE A 794 2.75 9.46 -9.91
N GLU A 795 2.67 8.33 -9.22
CA GLU A 795 3.23 7.06 -9.67
C GLU A 795 2.45 6.47 -10.86
N PRO A 796 3.16 5.87 -11.85
CA PRO A 796 2.53 4.96 -12.80
C PRO A 796 1.95 3.73 -12.08
N ILE A 797 1.04 3.00 -12.73
CA ILE A 797 0.47 1.79 -12.10
C ILE A 797 1.56 0.72 -11.94
N TYR A 798 1.69 0.15 -10.74
CA TYR A 798 2.71 -0.86 -10.47
C TYR A 798 2.55 -2.12 -11.34
N GLN A 799 1.35 -2.69 -11.35
CA GLN A 799 0.90 -3.83 -12.18
C GLN A 799 -0.61 -3.66 -12.43
N ASN A 800 -1.15 -4.07 -13.59
CA ASN A 800 -2.60 -3.92 -13.84
C ASN A 800 -3.48 -4.97 -13.15
N LEU A 801 -2.89 -6.12 -12.78
CA LEU A 801 -3.52 -7.16 -11.98
C LEU A 801 -2.46 -7.72 -11.03
N PHE A 802 -2.69 -7.64 -9.73
CA PHE A 802 -1.76 -8.14 -8.72
C PHE A 802 -2.46 -8.40 -7.37
N VAL A 803 -1.85 -9.23 -6.52
CA VAL A 803 -2.23 -9.34 -5.11
C VAL A 803 -1.41 -8.35 -4.31
N LYS A 804 -2.07 -7.48 -3.55
CA LYS A 804 -1.46 -6.55 -2.62
C LYS A 804 -1.61 -7.10 -1.20
N SER A 805 -0.50 -7.55 -0.60
CA SER A 805 -0.46 -7.80 0.84
C SER A 805 -0.27 -6.48 1.60
N ASN A 806 -0.85 -6.40 2.80
CA ASN A 806 -0.59 -5.35 3.78
C ASN A 806 -1.02 -5.84 5.19
N LEU A 807 -0.96 -4.96 6.21
CA LEU A 807 -1.33 -5.29 7.59
C LEU A 807 -2.79 -5.81 7.77
N SER A 808 -3.67 -5.57 6.80
CA SER A 808 -5.05 -6.06 6.74
C SER A 808 -5.21 -7.37 5.93
N GLY A 809 -4.12 -7.99 5.48
CA GLY A 809 -4.10 -9.21 4.67
C GLY A 809 -3.95 -8.95 3.16
N GLU A 810 -4.40 -9.92 2.36
CA GLU A 810 -4.23 -9.95 0.90
C GLU A 810 -5.45 -9.44 0.12
N PHE A 811 -5.20 -8.59 -0.87
CA PHE A 811 -6.22 -7.97 -1.70
C PHE A 811 -5.88 -8.10 -3.18
N THR A 812 -6.71 -8.81 -3.95
CA THR A 812 -6.63 -8.78 -5.41
C THR A 812 -7.00 -7.38 -5.91
N ILE A 813 -6.06 -6.73 -6.57
CA ILE A 813 -6.23 -5.42 -7.23
C ILE A 813 -6.24 -5.66 -8.74
N VAL A 814 -7.26 -5.14 -9.41
CA VAL A 814 -7.36 -5.11 -10.87
C VAL A 814 -7.63 -3.67 -11.31
N ASN A 815 -6.95 -3.21 -12.35
CA ASN A 815 -7.10 -1.86 -12.89
C ASN A 815 -8.52 -1.68 -13.46
N PRO A 816 -9.38 -0.85 -12.84
CA PRO A 816 -10.77 -0.75 -13.27
C PRO A 816 -10.93 -0.09 -14.64
N TYR A 817 -9.99 0.80 -15.01
CA TYR A 817 -9.98 1.45 -16.31
C TYR A 817 -9.65 0.45 -17.43
N LEU A 818 -8.66 -0.41 -17.22
CA LEU A 818 -8.32 -1.49 -18.17
C LEU A 818 -9.51 -2.42 -18.40
N VAL A 819 -10.17 -2.85 -17.31
CA VAL A 819 -11.34 -3.74 -17.42
C VAL A 819 -12.49 -3.06 -18.19
N GLN A 820 -12.68 -1.75 -18.00
CA GLN A 820 -13.68 -0.98 -18.73
C GLN A 820 -13.37 -0.93 -20.24
N ASP A 821 -12.14 -0.61 -20.62
CA ASP A 821 -11.72 -0.55 -22.03
C ASP A 821 -11.76 -1.94 -22.69
N PHE A 822 -11.33 -3.00 -21.98
CA PHE A 822 -11.34 -4.37 -22.51
C PHE A 822 -12.76 -4.92 -22.67
N LYS A 823 -13.72 -4.49 -21.82
CA LYS A 823 -15.15 -4.78 -22.03
C LYS A 823 -15.73 -4.01 -23.21
N ALA A 824 -15.31 -2.75 -23.43
CA ALA A 824 -15.76 -1.98 -24.58
C ALA A 824 -15.28 -2.58 -25.92
N LEU A 825 -14.17 -3.33 -25.90
CA LEU A 825 -13.64 -4.08 -27.04
C LEU A 825 -14.08 -5.56 -27.11
N ASP A 826 -14.91 -6.04 -26.16
CA ASP A 826 -15.34 -7.45 -26.05
C ASP A 826 -14.16 -8.46 -25.94
N ILE A 827 -13.06 -8.05 -25.30
CA ILE A 827 -11.88 -8.89 -25.04
C ILE A 827 -11.69 -9.27 -23.56
N TRP A 828 -12.63 -8.89 -22.69
CA TRP A 828 -12.60 -9.21 -21.25
C TRP A 828 -13.28 -10.56 -20.97
N ASP A 829 -12.49 -11.64 -20.98
CA ASP A 829 -12.94 -13.01 -20.72
C ASP A 829 -12.00 -13.77 -19.77
N GLU A 830 -12.34 -15.02 -19.44
CA GLU A 830 -11.53 -15.86 -18.54
C GLU A 830 -10.14 -16.18 -19.10
N VAL A 831 -9.94 -16.14 -20.43
CA VAL A 831 -8.62 -16.31 -21.05
C VAL A 831 -7.78 -15.06 -20.79
N MET A 832 -8.32 -13.88 -21.05
CA MET A 832 -7.66 -12.59 -20.78
C MET A 832 -7.27 -12.43 -19.29
N ILE A 833 -8.12 -12.87 -18.36
CA ILE A 833 -7.79 -12.85 -16.92
C ILE A 833 -6.60 -13.78 -16.62
N ASN A 834 -6.54 -14.95 -17.25
CA ASN A 834 -5.43 -15.89 -17.09
C ASN A 834 -4.15 -15.40 -17.77
N ASP A 835 -4.25 -14.78 -18.95
CA ASP A 835 -3.11 -14.15 -19.65
C ASP A 835 -2.52 -13.02 -18.79
N LEU A 836 -3.37 -12.15 -18.22
CA LEU A 836 -2.94 -11.10 -17.29
C LEU A 836 -2.27 -11.67 -16.03
N LYS A 837 -2.74 -12.78 -15.48
CA LYS A 837 -2.07 -13.48 -14.36
C LYS A 837 -0.73 -14.06 -14.79
N TYR A 838 -0.65 -14.68 -15.97
CA TYR A 838 0.57 -15.28 -16.51
C TYR A 838 1.65 -14.25 -16.83
N PHE A 839 1.27 -13.04 -17.24
CA PHE A 839 2.17 -11.93 -17.52
C PHE A 839 2.25 -10.91 -16.36
N ASP A 840 1.95 -11.30 -15.12
CA ASP A 840 2.14 -10.44 -13.93
C ASP A 840 1.46 -9.06 -14.02
N GLY A 841 0.30 -8.99 -14.67
CA GLY A 841 -0.46 -7.76 -14.91
C GLY A 841 0.07 -6.88 -16.06
N SER A 842 1.05 -7.36 -16.83
CA SER A 842 1.51 -6.72 -18.07
C SER A 842 0.55 -7.03 -19.24
N VAL A 843 0.34 -6.05 -20.11
CA VAL A 843 -0.43 -6.19 -21.36
C VAL A 843 0.45 -6.31 -22.60
N GLN A 844 1.76 -6.04 -22.50
CA GLN A 844 2.64 -5.86 -23.66
C GLN A 844 2.71 -7.11 -24.56
N LYS A 845 2.73 -8.29 -23.92
CA LYS A 845 2.90 -9.61 -24.55
C LYS A 845 1.58 -10.30 -24.92
N ILE A 846 0.44 -9.62 -24.75
CA ILE A 846 -0.88 -10.18 -25.07
C ILE A 846 -1.29 -9.70 -26.48
N ASP A 847 -1.28 -10.61 -27.46
CA ASP A 847 -1.57 -10.31 -28.88
C ASP A 847 -2.98 -9.75 -29.13
N ARG A 848 -3.94 -10.08 -28.25
CA ARG A 848 -5.32 -9.60 -28.31
C ARG A 848 -5.49 -8.13 -27.95
N VAL A 849 -4.48 -7.50 -27.32
CA VAL A 849 -4.56 -6.11 -26.85
C VAL A 849 -4.01 -5.16 -27.92
N PRO A 850 -4.78 -4.17 -28.39
CA PRO A 850 -4.30 -3.16 -29.34
C PRO A 850 -3.12 -2.34 -28.79
N ASP A 851 -2.18 -1.94 -29.66
CA ASP A 851 -0.94 -1.26 -29.26
C ASP A 851 -1.18 0.06 -28.52
N ASN A 852 -2.25 0.80 -28.85
CA ASN A 852 -2.61 2.02 -28.13
C ASN A 852 -3.05 1.74 -26.67
N LEU A 853 -3.66 0.57 -26.41
CA LEU A 853 -3.97 0.14 -25.05
C LEU A 853 -2.74 -0.46 -24.34
N LYS A 854 -1.83 -1.10 -25.07
CA LYS A 854 -0.52 -1.51 -24.54
C LYS A 854 0.29 -0.31 -24.05
N GLN A 855 0.33 0.77 -24.80
CA GLN A 855 0.96 2.04 -24.40
C GLN A 855 0.22 2.69 -23.22
N LYS A 856 -1.13 2.76 -23.28
CA LYS A 856 -1.95 3.35 -22.20
C LYS A 856 -1.74 2.63 -20.86
N TYR A 857 -1.76 1.30 -20.86
CA TYR A 857 -1.68 0.46 -19.66
C TYR A 857 -0.28 -0.10 -19.40
N ALA A 858 0.76 0.57 -19.90
CA ALA A 858 2.14 0.27 -19.54
C ALA A 858 2.33 0.35 -18.02
N THR A 859 2.97 -0.67 -17.44
CA THR A 859 3.23 -0.76 -16.00
C THR A 859 4.44 0.09 -15.60
N ALA A 860 4.65 0.29 -14.30
CA ALA A 860 5.71 1.15 -13.77
C ALA A 860 7.12 0.79 -14.27
N PHE A 861 7.41 -0.49 -14.52
CA PHE A 861 8.70 -0.96 -15.07
C PHE A 861 8.79 -0.88 -16.61
N GLU A 862 7.65 -0.75 -17.29
CA GLU A 862 7.54 -0.61 -18.76
C GLU A 862 7.57 0.87 -19.20
N VAL A 863 7.31 1.81 -18.29
CA VAL A 863 7.46 3.25 -18.51
C VAL A 863 8.94 3.63 -18.41
N ASP A 864 9.51 4.19 -19.48
CA ASP A 864 10.89 4.69 -19.43
C ASP A 864 11.02 5.83 -18.41
N ALA A 865 12.03 5.71 -17.54
CA ALA A 865 12.25 6.64 -16.43
C ALA A 865 12.48 8.09 -16.89
N GLY A 866 12.91 8.34 -18.14
CA GLY A 866 13.02 9.68 -18.71
C GLY A 866 11.69 10.43 -18.73
N TRP A 867 10.56 9.75 -18.99
CA TRP A 867 9.22 10.35 -18.92
C TRP A 867 8.84 10.74 -17.49
N LEU A 868 9.22 9.92 -16.50
CA LEU A 868 9.01 10.23 -15.08
C LEU A 868 9.81 11.48 -14.66
N ILE A 869 11.07 11.59 -15.10
CA ILE A 869 11.92 12.77 -14.88
C ILE A 869 11.34 14.02 -15.57
N GLU A 870 10.92 13.94 -16.83
CA GLU A 870 10.41 15.10 -17.57
C GLU A 870 9.08 15.61 -16.98
N ALA A 871 8.15 14.70 -16.67
CA ALA A 871 6.89 15.05 -16.01
C ALA A 871 7.13 15.63 -14.60
N ALA A 872 8.07 15.06 -13.83
CA ALA A 872 8.47 15.61 -12.53
C ALA A 872 9.11 17.00 -12.67
N SER A 873 9.94 17.21 -13.69
CA SER A 873 10.58 18.50 -13.99
C SER A 873 9.55 19.58 -14.28
N ARG A 874 8.53 19.28 -15.09
CA ARG A 874 7.41 20.22 -15.33
C ARG A 874 6.67 20.57 -14.04
N ARG A 875 6.31 19.57 -13.22
CA ARG A 875 5.69 19.82 -11.90
C ARG A 875 6.59 20.66 -10.98
N GLN A 876 7.89 20.40 -10.97
CA GLN A 876 8.86 21.07 -10.10
C GLN A 876 9.07 22.56 -10.45
N LYS A 877 8.58 23.04 -11.60
CA LYS A 877 8.51 24.48 -11.90
C LYS A 877 7.61 25.21 -10.90
N TRP A 878 6.53 24.56 -10.48
CA TRP A 878 5.42 25.16 -9.76
C TRP A 878 5.44 24.89 -8.25
N ILE A 879 6.14 23.84 -7.82
CA ILE A 879 6.21 23.40 -6.42
C ILE A 879 7.31 24.19 -5.68
N ASP A 880 6.95 24.79 -4.54
CA ASP A 880 7.88 25.54 -3.66
C ASP A 880 8.74 24.63 -2.77
N GLN A 881 8.30 23.42 -2.44
CA GLN A 881 9.11 22.34 -1.86
C GLN A 881 9.53 21.31 -2.93
N GLY A 882 9.53 20.02 -2.65
CA GLY A 882 9.89 18.93 -3.57
C GLY A 882 8.75 17.95 -3.88
N GLN A 883 9.10 16.79 -4.46
CA GLN A 883 8.17 15.69 -4.74
C GLN A 883 8.87 14.35 -4.53
N SER A 884 8.21 13.39 -3.87
CA SER A 884 8.72 12.03 -3.72
C SER A 884 8.66 11.31 -5.07
N LEU A 885 9.77 11.28 -5.79
CA LEU A 885 9.85 10.70 -7.13
C LEU A 885 10.55 9.34 -7.08
N ASN A 886 9.78 8.25 -7.14
CA ASN A 886 10.34 6.92 -7.34
C ASN A 886 10.84 6.75 -8.79
N ILE A 887 11.93 6.00 -8.95
CA ILE A 887 12.52 5.67 -10.25
C ILE A 887 12.40 4.16 -10.46
N TYR A 888 11.73 3.77 -11.54
CA TYR A 888 11.52 2.37 -11.90
C TYR A 888 12.44 1.98 -13.05
N MET A 889 13.02 0.78 -12.99
CA MET A 889 13.81 0.20 -14.08
C MET A 889 13.57 -1.31 -14.16
N GLU A 890 13.12 -1.82 -15.31
CA GLU A 890 13.06 -3.28 -15.55
C GLU A 890 14.46 -3.89 -15.39
N GLU A 891 15.39 -3.47 -16.23
CA GLU A 891 16.82 -3.78 -16.15
C GLU A 891 17.62 -2.53 -15.77
N ALA A 892 17.98 -2.41 -14.50
CA ALA A 892 18.91 -1.38 -14.04
C ALA A 892 20.35 -1.70 -14.45
N SER A 893 21.09 -0.69 -14.88
CA SER A 893 22.54 -0.78 -15.14
C SER A 893 23.20 0.55 -14.78
N GLY A 894 24.47 0.50 -14.39
CA GLY A 894 25.21 1.71 -13.98
C GLY A 894 25.18 2.83 -15.04
N LYS A 895 25.16 2.49 -16.34
CA LYS A 895 25.03 3.47 -17.43
C LYS A 895 23.63 4.08 -17.53
N LYS A 896 22.56 3.29 -17.38
CA LYS A 896 21.18 3.79 -17.36
C LYS A 896 20.96 4.70 -16.13
N MET A 897 21.43 4.27 -14.97
CA MET A 897 21.36 5.05 -13.72
C MET A 897 22.13 6.36 -13.81
N ASP A 898 23.38 6.34 -14.30
CA ASP A 898 24.18 7.55 -14.52
C ASP A 898 23.43 8.57 -15.40
N ALA A 899 22.84 8.12 -16.50
CA ALA A 899 22.07 8.98 -17.38
C ALA A 899 20.81 9.54 -16.71
N ILE A 900 20.02 8.73 -16.01
CA ILE A 900 18.76 9.15 -15.37
C ILE A 900 18.98 10.10 -14.19
N TYR A 901 19.96 9.86 -13.32
CA TYR A 901 20.23 10.77 -12.20
C TYR A 901 20.93 12.06 -12.64
N LYS A 902 21.74 12.05 -13.71
CA LYS A 902 22.22 13.28 -14.35
C LYS A 902 21.10 14.05 -15.03
N LEU A 903 20.15 13.36 -15.67
CA LEU A 903 18.96 13.98 -16.26
C LEU A 903 18.12 14.65 -15.16
N ALA A 904 17.88 13.97 -14.02
CA ALA A 904 17.18 14.53 -12.87
C ALA A 904 17.78 15.87 -12.41
N TRP A 905 19.11 15.91 -12.27
CA TRP A 905 19.85 17.12 -11.91
C TRP A 905 19.70 18.23 -12.98
N VAL A 906 20.01 17.93 -14.24
CA VAL A 906 19.94 18.86 -15.39
C VAL A 906 18.53 19.45 -15.56
N LYS A 907 17.50 18.64 -15.32
CA LYS A 907 16.08 19.01 -15.40
C LYS A 907 15.55 19.78 -14.18
N GLY A 908 16.43 20.22 -13.28
CA GLY A 908 16.07 21.12 -12.16
C GLY A 908 15.27 20.44 -11.04
N LEU A 909 15.33 19.11 -10.92
CA LEU A 909 14.73 18.42 -9.79
C LEU A 909 15.46 18.75 -8.49
N LYS A 910 14.70 18.78 -7.40
CA LYS A 910 15.22 18.92 -6.05
C LYS A 910 15.61 17.57 -5.45
N THR A 911 14.80 16.55 -5.68
CA THR A 911 14.90 15.26 -5.00
C THR A 911 14.48 14.09 -5.88
N THR A 912 14.96 12.91 -5.51
CA THR A 912 14.48 11.60 -5.96
C THR A 912 14.36 10.68 -4.75
N TYR A 913 13.53 9.64 -4.84
CA TYR A 913 13.19 8.75 -3.73
C TYR A 913 13.74 7.33 -3.97
N TYR A 914 12.91 6.28 -3.89
CA TYR A 914 13.41 4.92 -4.11
C TYR A 914 13.77 4.67 -5.58
N LEU A 915 14.88 3.97 -5.79
CA LEU A 915 15.09 3.16 -6.98
C LEU A 915 14.37 1.82 -6.80
N ARG A 916 13.59 1.40 -7.79
CA ARG A 916 12.94 0.09 -7.86
C ARG A 916 13.42 -0.65 -9.11
N SER A 917 14.01 -1.82 -8.92
CA SER A 917 14.42 -2.72 -10.00
C SER A 917 13.63 -4.02 -9.94
N LEU A 918 13.21 -4.54 -11.09
CA LEU A 918 12.25 -5.66 -11.14
C LEU A 918 12.79 -6.92 -10.47
N GLY A 919 14.08 -7.24 -10.66
CA GLY A 919 14.75 -8.36 -9.98
C GLY A 919 14.85 -8.22 -8.47
N ALA A 920 15.08 -7.00 -7.94
CA ALA A 920 15.10 -6.77 -6.49
C ALA A 920 13.68 -6.86 -5.90
N THR A 921 12.68 -6.29 -6.57
CA THR A 921 11.29 -6.29 -6.07
C THR A 921 10.62 -7.68 -6.19
N GLN A 922 11.02 -8.52 -7.14
CA GLN A 922 10.65 -9.94 -7.15
C GLN A 922 11.29 -10.71 -5.98
N ALA A 923 12.54 -10.41 -5.63
CA ALA A 923 13.18 -11.00 -4.45
C ALA A 923 12.52 -10.54 -3.13
N GLU A 924 12.14 -9.26 -3.01
CA GLU A 924 11.38 -8.73 -1.86
C GLU A 924 10.04 -9.50 -1.67
N LYS A 925 9.27 -9.74 -2.76
CA LYS A 925 8.02 -10.53 -2.71
C LYS A 925 8.24 -11.94 -2.14
N GLY A 926 9.27 -12.65 -2.61
CA GLY A 926 9.58 -14.00 -2.13
C GLY A 926 10.02 -14.06 -0.66
N VAL A 927 10.57 -12.96 -0.12
CA VAL A 927 10.92 -12.86 1.30
C VAL A 927 9.67 -12.57 2.15
N GLU A 928 8.75 -11.71 1.70
CA GLU A 928 7.49 -11.45 2.41
C GLU A 928 6.61 -12.71 2.50
N GLU A 929 6.46 -13.49 1.42
CA GLU A 929 5.76 -14.79 1.43
C GLU A 929 6.37 -15.75 2.47
N SER A 930 7.71 -15.85 2.55
CA SER A 930 8.41 -16.70 3.53
C SER A 930 8.22 -16.30 5.00
N SER A 931 7.68 -15.11 5.25
CA SER A 931 7.48 -14.56 6.61
C SER A 931 6.08 -14.84 7.18
N ALA A 932 5.08 -15.07 6.32
CA ALA A 932 3.71 -15.39 6.73
C ALA A 932 3.56 -16.83 7.23
N ASP A 933 4.31 -17.78 6.65
CA ASP A 933 4.17 -19.22 6.92
C ASP A 933 4.81 -19.71 8.24
N LYS A 934 5.50 -18.85 9.00
CA LYS A 934 6.20 -19.26 10.23
C LYS A 934 5.34 -19.31 11.51
N GLN A 935 4.02 -19.21 11.38
CA GLN A 935 3.07 -19.41 12.50
C GLN A 935 1.98 -20.47 12.25
N SER A 936 2.24 -21.48 11.41
CA SER A 936 1.52 -22.76 11.52
C SER A 936 2.34 -23.96 11.07
N ALA A 937 2.41 -24.98 11.93
CA ALA A 937 3.04 -26.29 11.74
C ALA A 937 4.58 -26.30 11.53
N GLY A 938 5.29 -27.01 12.41
CA GLY A 938 6.67 -27.40 12.16
C GLY A 938 6.73 -28.49 11.10
N LEU A 939 7.15 -28.13 9.89
CA LEU A 939 7.52 -29.07 8.82
C LEU A 939 8.93 -28.73 8.32
N VAL A 940 9.80 -29.73 8.34
CA VAL A 940 11.17 -29.62 7.82
C VAL A 940 11.10 -29.53 6.31
N ALA A 941 11.76 -28.53 5.71
CA ALA A 941 11.88 -28.43 4.27
C ALA A 941 12.60 -29.68 3.73
N PRO A 942 12.08 -30.36 2.68
CA PRO A 942 12.73 -31.56 2.16
C PRO A 942 14.09 -31.20 1.57
N ALA A 943 15.15 -31.80 2.12
CA ALA A 943 16.49 -31.70 1.55
C ALA A 943 16.49 -32.39 0.17
N ALA A 944 17.07 -31.73 -0.83
CA ALA A 944 17.23 -32.33 -2.15
C ALA A 944 18.23 -33.50 -2.07
N CYS A 945 17.75 -34.73 -2.31
CA CYS A 945 18.62 -35.91 -2.30
C CYS A 945 19.61 -35.86 -3.48
N SER A 946 20.87 -36.22 -3.20
CA SER A 946 21.91 -36.36 -4.23
C SER A 946 21.75 -37.70 -4.95
N ILE A 947 21.88 -37.73 -6.27
CA ILE A 947 21.80 -38.95 -7.09
C ILE A 947 22.99 -39.93 -6.87
N LEU A 948 23.91 -39.59 -5.96
CA LEU A 948 25.10 -40.38 -5.62
C LEU A 948 24.99 -41.06 -4.25
N ASP A 949 23.87 -40.94 -3.55
CA ASP A 949 23.62 -41.59 -2.26
C ASP A 949 22.81 -42.90 -2.45
N PRO A 950 23.42 -44.10 -2.24
CA PRO A 950 22.75 -45.38 -2.50
C PRO A 950 21.62 -45.72 -1.53
N ASP A 951 21.59 -45.09 -0.35
CA ASP A 951 20.66 -45.41 0.74
C ASP A 951 19.56 -44.34 0.91
N CYS A 952 19.31 -43.51 -0.11
CA CYS A 952 18.21 -42.53 -0.10
C CYS A 952 16.84 -43.21 -0.28
N ASP A 953 16.02 -43.26 0.78
CA ASP A 953 14.66 -43.82 0.83
C ASP A 953 13.68 -43.29 -0.25
N ALA A 954 14.01 -42.19 -0.94
CA ALA A 954 13.20 -41.64 -2.03
C ALA A 954 13.53 -42.24 -3.42
N CYS A 955 14.53 -43.12 -3.53
CA CYS A 955 14.99 -43.75 -4.77
C CYS A 955 14.85 -45.29 -4.80
N GLN A 956 14.14 -45.89 -3.83
CA GLN A 956 13.65 -47.27 -3.88
C GLN A 956 12.17 -47.33 -4.31
#